data_AF-A0A953U3H9-F1
#
_entry.id   AF-A0A953U3H9-F1
#
_cell.length_a   1.000
_cell.length_b   1.000
_cell.length_c   1.000
_cell.angle_alpha   90.00
_cell.angle_beta   90.00
_cell.angle_gamma   90.00
#
_symmetry.space_group_name_H-M   'P 1'
#
loop_
_entity.id
_entity.type
_entity.pdbx_description
1 polymer ?
#
loop_
_entity_poly.entity_id
_entity_poly.type
_entity_poly.pdbx_seq_one_letter_code
_entity_poly.pdbx_strand_id
1 'polypeptide(L)'
;MYIELHSRSAFSFLEGASLPETLIATCANLNMPAMALLDRDGVYGSPRFHMAAKKAGIKAHIGAEVTCDTFSPVILSDSSSRLREESESKDPCPPQYARKIGIPRFARNDKPRKPFRLPLIASSRPGYQNLCRLITKMKLRAAKGEGAVHEEELREHAAGLICLTGSEDGPLAFALKNGGREEARCCAERLTDIFGRDNVYVELQRHFHREQEGQNHAAIEIARSLQLPILATNGVRYTTTREHELCDVFTAIRHHRTLATAGRLLARNSECHLKSPQQMQALFADLPEAIANTAELSSRLEFTLEDLGYEFPKYPVPEGESMMSFLRERTREGFQQRYGRASADLKERARRQIDRELKLIEKLALAGYFLIVWDLVRFCREQNILVQGRGSAANSAVCYSLGITAVDPVGMELLFERFLSEERGEWPDIDLDLPSGDQRERVIQYLYKRYGERGAAMTANVITYRSRMAGREIGKALGFDPETLDKLSAAVATWEYRDANDAFDHRFRDAGLDVKHPRLRKYFELCVAVQDLPRHLGQHSGGMVICQGQLDSVVPLEPAAMPGRVVVQWDKEDCADLGIIKVDLLGLGMMAVLEDSLQLIRDHYKEEVDLAHLPADDPAVYSALQKADTIGMFQVESRAQMSCLPRLRPQCFYDIVVEVAIIRPGPIVGQMVNPYLQRRQGREPVTYPHPSLEPVLKRTLGVPLFQEQLLRIAMVAANFSGGEAEDLRRAMGFKRSQARMKEIEARLRAGMTQNGISQEGQEQIILSITSFALYGFPESHAASFALIAYASAYLKCHYLAAFTAALLNNQPMGFYHPATIVKDAQRHGLKVLPIDVMKSEWQCTLEHSAISSQQSVQSVIPSEASPLQDKGEGESRDLFLTEKPVVSSQFPVPSLALRLGLRYARGLREEAAQVLVHQRNTAPFTSIHDLVHRVPELRKDELNTLAEIGALNSIKTGHGSARIPADQINNQSTIKNYDLPLHRRDALWQVERAVRHSGPLLDALSEPDAASPLRAMNAEERLVADFRGTGMTVGPHPMAYHRPRMQAIGVRKASELGGIPNGQHLRIGGCVIARQRPGTAKGFVFLSLEDETGVANAIIHPDLFQKNRLLVSSAQFLMVEGMLQNQDNVISVKAERVLPLAITRAETSSHDFY
;
A
#
# COMPACT_ATOMS: atom_id res chain seq x y z
N MET A 1 6.30 -48.67 2.64
CA MET A 1 6.59 -47.22 2.51
C MET A 1 5.33 -46.56 2.01
N TYR A 2 4.94 -45.43 2.59
CA TYR A 2 3.75 -44.64 2.21
C TYR A 2 4.18 -43.23 1.86
N ILE A 3 3.54 -42.62 0.87
CA ILE A 3 3.77 -41.25 0.42
C ILE A 3 2.42 -40.56 0.29
N GLU A 4 2.25 -39.42 0.96
CA GLU A 4 1.02 -38.64 0.84
C GLU A 4 1.02 -37.89 -0.50
N LEU A 5 0.06 -38.22 -1.37
CA LEU A 5 -0.06 -37.64 -2.71
C LEU A 5 -1.25 -36.69 -2.87
N HIS A 6 -1.99 -36.42 -1.79
CA HIS A 6 -3.08 -35.45 -1.80
C HIS A 6 -3.12 -34.66 -0.50
N SER A 7 -2.59 -33.43 -0.54
CA SER A 7 -2.65 -32.49 0.58
C SER A 7 -2.99 -31.06 0.16
N ARG A 8 -3.61 -30.31 1.08
CA ARG A 8 -3.91 -28.87 0.96
C ARG A 8 -3.14 -28.12 2.03
N SER A 9 -2.55 -26.99 1.66
CA SER A 9 -1.99 -26.06 2.63
C SER A 9 -3.01 -24.97 3.00
N ALA A 10 -2.66 -24.10 3.93
CA ALA A 10 -3.44 -22.91 4.25
C ALA A 10 -3.67 -22.00 3.03
N PHE A 11 -2.85 -22.11 1.98
CA PHE A 11 -3.05 -21.39 0.72
C PHE A 11 -4.23 -21.89 -0.12
N SER A 12 -4.86 -23.01 0.26
CA SER A 12 -6.20 -23.37 -0.23
C SER A 12 -7.32 -22.54 0.41
N PHE A 13 -6.99 -21.39 1.02
CA PHE A 13 -7.86 -20.37 1.60
C PHE A 13 -9.14 -20.90 2.27
N LEU A 14 -9.11 -21.04 3.60
CA LEU A 14 -10.20 -21.61 4.42
C LEU A 14 -10.39 -23.13 4.28
N GLU A 15 -9.59 -23.83 3.48
CA GLU A 15 -9.72 -25.29 3.29
C GLU A 15 -8.55 -26.10 3.82
N GLY A 16 -7.44 -25.43 4.17
CA GLY A 16 -6.31 -26.02 4.89
C GLY A 16 -5.90 -25.13 6.07
N ALA A 17 -5.30 -25.73 7.10
CA ALA A 17 -4.94 -25.03 8.34
C ALA A 17 -3.43 -25.01 8.65
N SER A 18 -2.60 -25.69 7.85
CA SER A 18 -1.15 -25.73 8.04
C SER A 18 -0.41 -25.08 6.87
N LEU A 19 0.71 -24.40 7.17
CA LEU A 19 1.57 -23.82 6.15
C LEU A 19 2.36 -24.91 5.38
N PRO A 20 2.76 -24.66 4.12
CA PRO A 20 3.57 -25.59 3.34
C PRO A 20 4.84 -26.08 4.05
N GLU A 21 5.52 -25.19 4.76
CA GLU A 21 6.74 -25.49 5.50
C GLU A 21 6.47 -26.42 6.68
N THR A 22 5.32 -26.28 7.35
CA THR A 22 4.89 -27.15 8.43
C THR A 22 4.55 -28.55 7.91
N LEU A 23 3.90 -28.65 6.75
CA LEU A 23 3.62 -29.94 6.09
C LEU A 23 4.92 -30.71 5.82
N ILE A 24 5.92 -30.06 5.22
CA ILE A 24 7.23 -30.68 4.95
C ILE A 24 7.97 -31.05 6.25
N ALA A 25 7.96 -30.17 7.26
CA ALA A 25 8.62 -30.46 8.53
C ALA A 25 8.01 -31.70 9.21
N THR A 26 6.68 -31.84 9.20
CA THR A 26 6.01 -33.04 9.74
C THR A 26 6.27 -34.25 8.86
N CYS A 27 6.30 -34.11 7.53
CA CYS A 27 6.69 -35.18 6.59
C CYS A 27 8.09 -35.74 6.91
N ALA A 28 9.05 -34.85 7.18
CA ALA A 28 10.41 -35.22 7.59
C ALA A 28 10.42 -35.98 8.92
N ASN A 29 9.70 -35.48 9.91
CA ASN A 29 9.61 -36.11 11.23
C ASN A 29 8.97 -37.51 11.18
N LEU A 30 8.09 -37.75 10.19
CA LEU A 30 7.45 -39.05 9.95
C LEU A 30 8.27 -39.98 9.04
N ASN A 31 9.48 -39.57 8.64
CA ASN A 31 10.37 -40.32 7.73
C ASN A 31 9.74 -40.65 6.38
N MET A 32 8.91 -39.76 5.84
CA MET A 32 8.35 -39.87 4.49
C MET A 32 9.32 -39.20 3.49
N PRO A 33 9.72 -39.90 2.40
CA PRO A 33 10.74 -39.39 1.47
C PRO A 33 10.19 -38.36 0.48
N ALA A 34 8.87 -38.28 0.33
CA ALA A 34 8.20 -37.39 -0.61
C ALA A 34 6.80 -37.00 -0.10
N MET A 35 6.24 -35.94 -0.66
CA MET A 35 4.86 -35.51 -0.42
C MET A 35 4.36 -34.64 -1.58
N ALA A 36 3.07 -34.69 -1.89
CA ALA A 36 2.44 -33.82 -2.87
C ALA A 36 1.61 -32.70 -2.23
N LEU A 37 1.68 -31.50 -2.82
CA LEU A 37 0.82 -30.36 -2.47
C LEU A 37 -0.10 -30.02 -3.64
N LEU A 38 -1.41 -30.08 -3.38
CA LEU A 38 -2.50 -29.87 -4.34
C LEU A 38 -3.42 -28.75 -3.84
N ASP A 39 -2.90 -27.53 -3.80
CA ASP A 39 -3.73 -26.40 -3.39
C ASP A 39 -4.91 -26.21 -4.36
N ARG A 40 -6.03 -25.73 -3.81
CA ARG A 40 -7.28 -25.58 -4.57
C ARG A 40 -7.15 -24.50 -5.64
N ASP A 41 -7.44 -24.84 -6.90
CA ASP A 41 -7.52 -23.92 -8.04
C ASP A 41 -6.24 -23.10 -8.29
N GLY A 42 -5.08 -23.61 -7.88
CA GLY A 42 -3.80 -22.91 -7.99
C GLY A 42 -2.61 -23.64 -7.41
N VAL A 43 -1.42 -23.08 -7.62
CA VAL A 43 -0.13 -23.55 -7.10
C VAL A 43 0.42 -22.55 -6.07
N TYR A 44 -0.47 -21.94 -5.29
CA TYR A 44 -0.17 -20.83 -4.39
C TYR A 44 0.98 -21.12 -3.40
N GLY A 45 0.90 -22.23 -2.66
CA GLY A 45 1.90 -22.61 -1.66
C GLY A 45 3.11 -23.38 -2.22
N SER A 46 3.16 -23.64 -3.53
CA SER A 46 4.15 -24.54 -4.14
C SER A 46 5.61 -24.07 -4.01
N PRO A 47 5.95 -22.76 -4.12
CA PRO A 47 7.34 -22.30 -3.98
C PRO A 47 7.87 -22.59 -2.59
N ARG A 48 7.11 -22.21 -1.56
CA ARG A 48 7.45 -22.43 -0.14
C ARG A 48 7.55 -23.91 0.21
N PHE A 49 6.63 -24.72 -0.34
CA PHE A 49 6.67 -26.17 -0.21
C PHE A 49 7.96 -26.76 -0.80
N HIS A 50 8.30 -26.39 -2.02
CA HIS A 50 9.50 -26.85 -2.72
C HIS A 50 10.79 -26.45 -2.00
N MET A 51 10.90 -25.18 -1.58
CA MET A 51 12.08 -24.67 -0.87
C MET A 51 12.27 -25.36 0.49
N ALA A 52 11.18 -25.57 1.24
CA ALA A 52 11.23 -26.34 2.48
C ALA A 52 11.65 -27.79 2.24
N ALA A 53 11.11 -28.43 1.20
CA ALA A 53 11.41 -29.82 0.86
C ALA A 53 12.87 -30.01 0.46
N LYS A 54 13.41 -29.12 -0.37
CA LYS A 54 14.83 -29.08 -0.76
C LYS A 54 15.75 -28.99 0.45
N LYS A 55 15.40 -28.13 1.42
CA LYS A 55 16.15 -27.98 2.67
C LYS A 55 16.10 -29.23 3.55
N ALA A 56 14.98 -29.95 3.54
CA ALA A 56 14.78 -31.16 4.33
C ALA A 56 15.22 -32.46 3.64
N GLY A 57 15.66 -32.40 2.36
CA GLY A 57 15.98 -33.58 1.57
C GLY A 57 14.75 -34.43 1.19
N ILE A 58 13.57 -33.80 1.10
CA ILE A 58 12.30 -34.44 0.74
C ILE A 58 11.97 -34.11 -0.72
N LYS A 59 11.43 -35.07 -1.46
CA LYS A 59 10.92 -34.83 -2.82
C LYS A 59 9.53 -34.18 -2.76
N ALA A 60 9.43 -32.95 -3.26
CA ALA A 60 8.16 -32.24 -3.38
C ALA A 60 7.49 -32.53 -4.73
N HIS A 61 6.29 -33.11 -4.70
CA HIS A 61 5.44 -33.29 -5.89
C HIS A 61 4.44 -32.12 -5.99
N ILE A 62 4.34 -31.52 -7.18
CA ILE A 62 3.56 -30.30 -7.38
C ILE A 62 2.31 -30.62 -8.21
N GLY A 63 1.18 -30.09 -7.78
CA GLY A 63 -0.09 -30.20 -8.50
C GLY A 63 -1.13 -29.23 -7.96
N ALA A 64 -2.39 -29.46 -8.31
CA ALA A 64 -3.51 -28.66 -7.84
C ALA A 64 -4.80 -29.49 -7.82
N GLU A 65 -5.75 -29.11 -6.97
CA GLU A 65 -7.13 -29.57 -7.08
C GLU A 65 -7.95 -28.56 -7.89
N VAL A 66 -8.28 -28.93 -9.12
CA VAL A 66 -8.93 -28.04 -10.08
C VAL A 66 -10.45 -28.18 -10.00
N THR A 67 -11.18 -27.07 -9.95
CA THR A 67 -12.65 -27.06 -10.10
C THR A 67 -13.01 -27.43 -11.53
N CYS A 68 -13.85 -28.44 -11.72
CA CYS A 68 -14.35 -28.83 -13.04
C CYS A 68 -15.87 -28.84 -13.08
N ASP A 69 -16.43 -28.47 -14.23
CA ASP A 69 -17.85 -28.63 -14.49
C ASP A 69 -18.22 -30.10 -14.58
N THR A 70 -19.48 -30.41 -14.32
CA THR A 70 -19.96 -31.79 -14.46
C THR A 70 -19.93 -32.21 -15.92
N PHE A 71 -19.39 -33.41 -16.16
CA PHE A 71 -19.36 -33.95 -17.51
C PHE A 71 -20.78 -34.13 -18.08
N SER A 72 -20.98 -33.75 -19.34
CA SER A 72 -22.28 -33.85 -20.02
C SER A 72 -22.71 -35.32 -20.13
N PRO A 73 -23.96 -35.72 -19.83
CA PRO A 73 -24.36 -37.12 -19.95
C PRO A 73 -24.19 -37.63 -21.40
N VAL A 74 -23.65 -38.85 -21.58
CA VAL A 74 -23.60 -39.47 -22.91
C VAL A 74 -25.03 -39.67 -23.36
N ILE A 75 -25.45 -39.00 -24.44
CA ILE A 75 -26.63 -39.45 -25.18
C ILE A 75 -26.15 -40.68 -25.95
N LEU A 76 -26.56 -41.87 -25.49
CA LEU A 76 -26.46 -43.08 -26.31
C LEU A 76 -27.33 -42.84 -27.54
N SER A 77 -26.74 -42.32 -28.62
CA SER A 77 -27.38 -42.33 -29.92
C SER A 77 -27.32 -43.76 -30.43
N ASP A 78 -28.51 -44.35 -30.58
CA ASP A 78 -28.69 -45.57 -31.35
C ASP A 78 -28.01 -45.39 -32.71
N SER A 79 -27.15 -46.34 -33.02
CA SER A 79 -26.39 -46.46 -34.25
C SER A 79 -27.31 -46.86 -35.41
N SER A 80 -28.18 -45.97 -35.88
CA SER A 80 -28.81 -46.09 -37.19
C SER A 80 -29.52 -44.81 -37.64
N SER A 81 -28.79 -43.89 -38.27
CA SER A 81 -29.25 -43.10 -39.44
C SER A 81 -28.30 -41.94 -39.70
N ARG A 82 -27.23 -42.19 -40.47
CA ARG A 82 -26.70 -41.15 -41.35
C ARG A 82 -27.69 -41.01 -42.49
N LEU A 83 -28.26 -39.82 -42.69
CA LEU A 83 -28.58 -39.23 -44.00
C LEU A 83 -29.18 -37.82 -43.79
N ARG A 84 -28.44 -36.83 -44.33
CA ARG A 84 -28.85 -35.56 -44.98
C ARG A 84 -30.16 -34.87 -44.53
N GLU A 85 -30.08 -33.57 -44.22
CA GLU A 85 -30.52 -32.49 -45.13
C GLU A 85 -30.30 -31.08 -44.55
N GLU A 86 -30.01 -30.15 -45.45
CA GLU A 86 -29.87 -28.71 -45.26
C GLU A 86 -31.23 -27.98 -45.30
N SER A 87 -31.21 -26.72 -44.86
CA SER A 87 -32.06 -25.57 -45.27
C SER A 87 -33.29 -25.16 -44.42
N GLU A 88 -33.17 -23.93 -43.91
CA GLU A 88 -34.10 -22.78 -43.87
C GLU A 88 -35.61 -22.92 -43.51
N SER A 89 -35.99 -22.11 -42.49
CA SER A 89 -37.06 -21.06 -42.53
C SER A 89 -38.17 -21.09 -41.45
N LYS A 90 -38.21 -19.98 -40.69
CA LYS A 90 -39.30 -19.13 -40.14
C LYS A 90 -40.69 -19.73 -39.78
N ASP A 91 -41.01 -19.69 -38.48
CA ASP A 91 -42.24 -19.25 -37.76
C ASP A 91 -43.68 -19.58 -38.29
N PRO A 92 -44.76 -19.48 -37.47
CA PRO A 92 -45.04 -19.98 -36.11
C PRO A 92 -46.46 -20.64 -35.99
N CYS A 93 -46.90 -21.00 -34.75
CA CYS A 93 -48.30 -21.24 -34.29
C CYS A 93 -48.90 -22.69 -34.22
N PRO A 94 -49.96 -22.97 -33.42
CA PRO A 94 -49.87 -23.87 -32.25
C PRO A 94 -51.05 -24.90 -32.17
N PRO A 95 -51.48 -25.40 -30.99
CA PRO A 95 -51.55 -26.82 -30.62
C PRO A 95 -52.93 -27.49 -30.79
N GLN A 96 -53.00 -28.82 -30.75
CA GLN A 96 -54.03 -29.66 -30.06
C GLN A 96 -54.16 -31.05 -30.69
N TYR A 97 -53.82 -32.12 -29.95
CA TYR A 97 -54.78 -33.11 -29.41
C TYR A 97 -54.02 -34.30 -28.79
N ALA A 98 -54.44 -34.65 -27.59
CA ALA A 98 -53.83 -35.65 -26.72
C ALA A 98 -54.50 -37.03 -26.83
N ARG A 99 -53.71 -38.10 -26.60
CA ARG A 99 -53.92 -39.23 -25.64
C ARG A 99 -53.33 -40.54 -26.17
N LYS A 100 -52.26 -41.05 -25.55
CA LYS A 100 -52.15 -42.10 -24.48
C LYS A 100 -51.76 -43.45 -25.12
N ILE A 101 -50.60 -44.03 -24.83
CA ILE A 101 -50.19 -44.84 -23.64
C ILE A 101 -48.63 -44.78 -23.64
N GLY A 102 -47.81 -44.64 -22.60
CA GLY A 102 -47.91 -44.95 -21.17
C GLY A 102 -46.62 -45.65 -20.70
N ILE A 103 -45.46 -44.99 -20.79
CA ILE A 103 -44.21 -45.38 -20.10
C ILE A 103 -43.66 -44.10 -19.42
N PRO A 104 -43.34 -44.09 -18.12
CA PRO A 104 -42.91 -42.87 -17.44
C PRO A 104 -41.53 -42.47 -17.94
N ARG A 105 -41.46 -41.38 -18.72
CA ARG A 105 -40.24 -40.59 -18.90
C ARG A 105 -39.84 -40.06 -17.52
N PHE A 106 -38.73 -40.54 -16.98
CA PHE A 106 -38.08 -39.95 -15.83
C PHE A 106 -37.92 -38.44 -16.08
N ALA A 107 -38.58 -37.64 -15.26
CA ALA A 107 -38.44 -36.19 -15.27
C ALA A 107 -36.97 -35.84 -14.99
N ARG A 108 -36.31 -35.20 -15.96
CA ARG A 108 -34.99 -34.60 -15.76
C ARG A 108 -35.12 -33.56 -14.65
N ASN A 109 -34.37 -33.78 -13.58
CA ASN A 109 -34.27 -32.84 -12.48
C ASN A 109 -33.36 -31.70 -12.95
N ASP A 110 -33.93 -30.59 -13.43
CA ASP A 110 -33.23 -29.35 -13.81
C ASP A 110 -32.70 -28.62 -12.56
N LYS A 111 -31.85 -29.29 -11.77
CA LYS A 111 -31.00 -28.63 -10.79
C LYS A 111 -29.61 -28.48 -11.41
N PRO A 112 -29.00 -27.28 -11.41
CA PRO A 112 -27.63 -27.13 -11.86
C PRO A 112 -26.75 -28.08 -11.04
N ARG A 113 -26.10 -29.02 -11.73
CA ARG A 113 -25.20 -29.97 -11.10
C ARG A 113 -24.00 -29.18 -10.56
N LYS A 114 -23.66 -29.38 -9.28
CA LYS A 114 -22.51 -28.69 -8.66
C LYS A 114 -21.19 -29.18 -9.30
N PRO A 115 -20.18 -28.30 -9.44
CA PRO A 115 -18.86 -28.70 -9.93
C PRO A 115 -18.17 -29.68 -8.97
N PHE A 116 -17.24 -30.48 -9.48
CA PHE A 116 -16.40 -31.40 -8.70
C PHE A 116 -14.93 -30.91 -8.64
N ARG A 117 -14.13 -31.54 -7.78
CA ARG A 117 -12.70 -31.27 -7.59
C ARG A 117 -11.87 -32.37 -8.24
N LEU A 118 -10.94 -32.01 -9.11
CA LEU A 118 -10.06 -32.93 -9.79
C LEU A 118 -8.61 -32.74 -9.32
N PRO A 119 -8.06 -33.65 -8.49
CA PRO A 119 -6.65 -33.60 -8.11
C PRO A 119 -5.77 -34.02 -9.30
N LEU A 120 -4.90 -33.11 -9.71
CA LEU A 120 -3.97 -33.28 -10.82
C LEU A 120 -2.53 -33.07 -10.35
N ILE A 121 -1.63 -34.00 -10.68
CA ILE A 121 -0.20 -33.94 -10.33
C ILE A 121 0.62 -33.82 -11.61
N ALA A 122 1.60 -32.91 -11.64
CA ALA A 122 2.51 -32.78 -12.77
C ALA A 122 3.55 -33.90 -12.76
N SER A 123 3.58 -34.74 -13.79
CA SER A 123 4.62 -35.76 -13.94
C SER A 123 5.88 -35.22 -14.63
N SER A 124 5.72 -34.20 -15.48
CA SER A 124 6.78 -33.60 -16.28
C SER A 124 6.60 -32.08 -16.39
N ARG A 125 7.63 -31.38 -16.88
CA ARG A 125 7.58 -29.94 -17.13
C ARG A 125 6.47 -29.53 -18.11
N PRO A 126 6.27 -30.20 -19.27
CA PRO A 126 5.09 -29.96 -20.10
C PRO A 126 3.76 -30.16 -19.37
N GLY A 127 3.69 -31.15 -18.48
CA GLY A 127 2.53 -31.37 -17.62
C GLY A 127 2.23 -30.16 -16.73
N TYR A 128 3.23 -29.67 -16.01
CA TYR A 128 3.10 -28.46 -15.19
C TYR A 128 2.67 -27.24 -16.02
N GLN A 129 3.28 -27.03 -17.20
CA GLN A 129 2.89 -25.95 -18.10
C GLN A 129 1.41 -26.04 -18.52
N ASN A 130 0.93 -27.26 -18.80
CA ASN A 130 -0.46 -27.51 -19.12
C ASN A 130 -1.39 -27.25 -17.92
N LEU A 131 -0.99 -27.64 -16.71
CA LEU A 131 -1.73 -27.32 -15.49
C LEU A 131 -1.87 -25.80 -15.31
N CYS A 132 -0.79 -25.04 -15.49
CA CYS A 132 -0.80 -23.59 -15.36
C CYS A 132 -1.71 -22.92 -16.40
N ARG A 133 -1.66 -23.36 -17.65
CA ARG A 133 -2.52 -22.86 -18.74
C ARG A 133 -3.99 -23.20 -18.48
N LEU A 134 -4.28 -24.41 -18.02
CA LEU A 134 -5.63 -24.87 -17.69
C LEU A 134 -6.26 -23.99 -16.59
N ILE A 135 -5.52 -23.79 -15.49
CA ILE A 135 -5.97 -22.94 -14.38
C ILE A 135 -6.13 -21.49 -14.85
N THR A 136 -5.18 -20.97 -15.62
CA THR A 136 -5.26 -19.61 -16.17
C THR A 136 -6.51 -19.42 -17.04
N LYS A 137 -6.79 -20.36 -17.96
CA LYS A 137 -7.96 -20.31 -18.83
C LYS A 137 -9.27 -20.28 -18.03
N MET A 138 -9.37 -21.10 -17.00
CA MET A 138 -10.51 -21.08 -16.06
C MET A 138 -10.66 -19.75 -15.33
N LYS A 139 -9.56 -19.25 -14.75
CA LYS A 139 -9.57 -18.05 -13.89
C LYS A 139 -9.83 -16.77 -14.67
N LEU A 140 -9.36 -16.67 -15.92
CA LEU A 140 -9.61 -15.50 -16.76
C LEU A 140 -11.03 -15.45 -17.32
N ARG A 141 -11.74 -16.59 -17.39
CA ARG A 141 -13.12 -16.65 -17.90
C ARG A 141 -14.18 -16.18 -16.90
N ALA A 142 -13.96 -16.34 -15.60
CA ALA A 142 -14.98 -16.16 -14.58
C ALA A 142 -14.52 -15.29 -13.41
N ALA A 143 -15.49 -14.77 -12.64
CA ALA A 143 -15.17 -14.06 -11.41
C ALA A 143 -14.47 -14.98 -10.39
N LYS A 144 -13.72 -14.36 -9.48
CA LYS A 144 -12.89 -15.07 -8.50
C LYS A 144 -13.75 -16.02 -7.65
N GLY A 145 -13.44 -17.31 -7.73
CA GLY A 145 -14.13 -18.37 -6.97
C GLY A 145 -15.33 -19.01 -7.68
N GLU A 146 -15.72 -18.51 -8.86
CA GLU A 146 -16.86 -19.01 -9.64
C GLU A 146 -16.45 -19.83 -10.87
N GLY A 147 -15.17 -19.76 -11.27
CA GLY A 147 -14.66 -20.49 -12.44
C GLY A 147 -14.62 -22.01 -12.24
N ALA A 148 -14.95 -22.72 -13.31
CA ALA A 148 -14.78 -24.16 -13.44
C ALA A 148 -14.21 -24.49 -14.83
N VAL A 149 -13.31 -25.48 -14.86
CA VAL A 149 -12.71 -26.00 -16.09
C VAL A 149 -13.73 -26.85 -16.85
N HIS A 150 -13.78 -26.68 -18.17
CA HIS A 150 -14.62 -27.49 -19.04
C HIS A 150 -13.90 -28.77 -19.52
N GLU A 151 -14.67 -29.80 -19.90
CA GLU A 151 -14.13 -31.10 -20.34
C GLU A 151 -13.18 -30.97 -21.55
N GLU A 152 -13.51 -30.10 -22.50
CA GLU A 152 -12.69 -29.83 -23.69
C GLU A 152 -11.32 -29.24 -23.34
N GLU A 153 -11.28 -28.39 -22.30
CA GLU A 153 -10.06 -27.76 -21.81
C GLU A 153 -9.18 -28.76 -21.05
N LEU A 154 -9.80 -29.67 -20.29
CA LEU A 154 -9.10 -30.81 -19.69
C LEU A 154 -8.44 -31.64 -20.79
N ARG A 155 -9.17 -31.98 -21.86
CA ARG A 155 -8.64 -32.78 -22.96
C ARG A 155 -7.51 -32.07 -23.70
N GLU A 156 -7.59 -30.75 -23.86
CA GLU A 156 -6.52 -29.91 -24.46
C GLU A 156 -5.24 -29.93 -23.62
N HIS A 157 -5.35 -29.95 -22.28
CA HIS A 157 -4.24 -29.77 -21.35
C HIS A 157 -3.92 -31.02 -20.49
N ALA A 158 -4.36 -32.22 -20.88
CA ALA A 158 -4.16 -33.44 -20.09
C ALA A 158 -2.73 -34.01 -20.15
N ALA A 159 -1.98 -33.72 -21.22
CA ALA A 159 -0.67 -34.34 -21.46
C ALA A 159 0.33 -33.98 -20.35
N GLY A 160 0.98 -35.00 -19.76
CA GLY A 160 1.93 -34.85 -18.66
C GLY A 160 1.31 -34.67 -17.27
N LEU A 161 -0.01 -34.83 -17.13
CA LEU A 161 -0.72 -34.80 -15.86
C LEU A 161 -1.16 -36.20 -15.42
N ILE A 162 -1.04 -36.46 -14.13
CA ILE A 162 -1.62 -37.62 -13.45
C ILE A 162 -2.92 -37.19 -12.79
N CYS A 163 -3.98 -37.96 -13.01
CA CYS A 163 -5.30 -37.71 -12.47
C CYS A 163 -5.61 -38.68 -11.34
N LEU A 164 -5.96 -38.14 -10.17
CA LEU A 164 -6.57 -38.92 -9.08
C LEU A 164 -8.09 -38.75 -9.16
N THR A 165 -8.87 -39.81 -8.90
CA THR A 165 -10.34 -39.70 -8.93
C THR A 165 -10.94 -38.86 -7.79
N GLY A 166 -10.11 -38.37 -6.86
CA GLY A 166 -10.51 -37.43 -5.82
C GLY A 166 -11.07 -38.06 -4.55
N SER A 167 -11.31 -37.18 -3.58
CA SER A 167 -11.98 -37.46 -2.30
C SER A 167 -13.51 -37.48 -2.46
N GLU A 168 -14.27 -37.20 -1.39
CA GLU A 168 -15.73 -37.05 -1.43
C GLU A 168 -16.21 -35.95 -2.40
N ASP A 169 -15.37 -34.95 -2.68
CA ASP A 169 -15.62 -33.88 -3.64
C ASP A 169 -15.13 -34.22 -5.07
N GLY A 170 -14.57 -35.42 -5.26
CA GLY A 170 -13.99 -35.91 -6.51
C GLY A 170 -15.01 -36.29 -7.58
N PRO A 171 -14.60 -36.38 -8.86
CA PRO A 171 -15.48 -36.79 -9.97
C PRO A 171 -16.16 -38.15 -9.75
N LEU A 172 -15.44 -39.14 -9.22
CA LEU A 172 -15.97 -40.50 -9.05
C LEU A 172 -17.02 -40.56 -7.92
N ALA A 173 -16.70 -39.97 -6.76
CA ALA A 173 -17.64 -39.87 -5.64
C ALA A 173 -18.89 -39.05 -6.02
N PHE A 174 -18.69 -37.95 -6.76
CA PHE A 174 -19.78 -37.14 -7.29
C PHE A 174 -20.69 -37.96 -8.22
N ALA A 175 -20.12 -38.71 -9.18
CA ALA A 175 -20.89 -39.55 -10.10
C ALA A 175 -21.63 -40.69 -9.36
N LEU A 176 -20.98 -41.36 -8.40
CA LEU A 176 -21.60 -42.39 -7.55
C LEU A 176 -22.82 -41.84 -6.80
N LYS A 177 -22.72 -40.63 -6.26
CA LYS A 177 -23.79 -40.01 -5.47
C LYS A 177 -24.98 -39.56 -6.32
N ASN A 178 -24.75 -39.14 -7.56
CA ASN A 178 -25.80 -38.56 -8.42
C ASN A 178 -26.46 -39.57 -9.38
N GLY A 179 -25.74 -40.59 -9.86
CA GLY A 179 -26.28 -41.59 -10.79
C GLY A 179 -25.75 -43.00 -10.59
N GLY A 180 -25.18 -43.30 -9.43
CA GLY A 180 -24.82 -44.67 -9.05
C GLY A 180 -23.61 -45.23 -9.79
N ARG A 181 -23.49 -46.56 -9.77
CA ARG A 181 -22.29 -47.28 -10.24
C ARG A 181 -22.04 -47.13 -11.74
N GLU A 182 -23.08 -47.05 -12.56
CA GLU A 182 -22.95 -46.89 -14.01
C GLU A 182 -22.40 -45.51 -14.38
N GLU A 183 -22.96 -44.41 -13.83
CA GLU A 183 -22.45 -43.06 -14.09
C GLU A 183 -21.00 -42.91 -13.57
N ALA A 184 -20.67 -43.55 -12.44
CA ALA A 184 -19.32 -43.59 -11.91
C ALA A 184 -18.32 -44.35 -12.79
N ARG A 185 -18.74 -45.49 -13.36
CA ARG A 185 -17.92 -46.24 -14.33
C ARG A 185 -17.67 -45.40 -15.59
N CYS A 186 -18.72 -44.80 -16.16
CA CYS A 186 -18.57 -43.92 -17.31
C CYS A 186 -17.67 -42.71 -17.00
N CYS A 187 -17.73 -42.18 -15.79
CA CYS A 187 -16.84 -41.12 -15.35
C CYS A 187 -15.37 -41.57 -15.35
N ALA A 188 -15.07 -42.77 -14.83
CA ALA A 188 -13.71 -43.32 -14.85
C ALA A 188 -13.21 -43.63 -16.28
N GLU A 189 -14.08 -44.15 -17.16
CA GLU A 189 -13.78 -44.35 -18.59
C GLU A 189 -13.43 -43.02 -19.26
N ARG A 190 -14.19 -41.94 -19.02
CA ARG A 190 -13.89 -40.62 -19.58
C ARG A 190 -12.57 -40.05 -19.09
N LEU A 191 -12.27 -40.16 -17.79
CA LEU A 191 -10.98 -39.73 -17.26
C LEU A 191 -9.84 -40.52 -17.92
N THR A 192 -10.04 -41.81 -18.15
CA THR A 192 -9.09 -42.68 -18.89
C THR A 192 -8.91 -42.21 -20.33
N ASP A 193 -9.98 -41.81 -21.01
CA ASP A 193 -9.94 -41.27 -22.38
C ASP A 193 -9.26 -39.90 -22.49
N ILE A 194 -9.23 -39.14 -21.39
CA ILE A 194 -8.60 -37.80 -21.32
C ILE A 194 -7.12 -37.90 -20.97
N PHE A 195 -6.79 -38.59 -19.87
CA PHE A 195 -5.43 -38.62 -19.31
C PHE A 195 -4.61 -39.83 -19.78
N GLY A 196 -5.26 -40.84 -20.35
CA GLY A 196 -4.66 -42.13 -20.63
C GLY A 196 -4.67 -43.05 -19.40
N ARG A 197 -4.80 -44.34 -19.66
CA ARG A 197 -4.99 -45.37 -18.62
C ARG A 197 -3.90 -45.42 -17.57
N ASP A 198 -2.63 -45.24 -17.96
CA ASP A 198 -1.49 -45.31 -17.05
C ASP A 198 -1.31 -44.06 -16.17
N ASN A 199 -2.18 -43.06 -16.36
CA ASN A 199 -2.15 -41.77 -15.68
C ASN A 199 -3.41 -41.52 -14.84
N VAL A 200 -4.33 -42.48 -14.73
CA VAL A 200 -5.53 -42.38 -13.89
C VAL A 200 -5.45 -43.36 -12.74
N TYR A 201 -5.54 -42.84 -11.52
CA TYR A 201 -5.56 -43.63 -10.29
C TYR A 201 -6.88 -43.46 -9.56
N VAL A 202 -7.48 -44.59 -9.17
CA VAL A 202 -8.67 -44.58 -8.33
C VAL A 202 -8.26 -44.34 -6.88
N GLU A 203 -8.50 -43.13 -6.42
CA GLU A 203 -8.13 -42.66 -5.09
C GLU A 203 -9.08 -43.20 -4.02
N LEU A 204 -8.52 -43.74 -2.94
CA LEU A 204 -9.24 -44.28 -1.79
C LEU A 204 -8.79 -43.56 -0.52
N GLN A 205 -9.76 -43.15 0.29
CA GLN A 205 -9.54 -42.47 1.57
C GLN A 205 -10.37 -43.14 2.67
N ARG A 206 -9.86 -43.18 3.91
CA ARG A 206 -10.55 -43.80 5.06
C ARG A 206 -10.49 -42.90 6.30
N HIS A 207 -11.63 -42.27 6.61
CA HIS A 207 -11.85 -41.37 7.76
C HIS A 207 -12.87 -41.93 8.75
N PHE A 208 -13.05 -43.25 8.78
CA PHE A 208 -14.06 -43.94 9.59
C PHE A 208 -15.51 -43.50 9.32
N HIS A 209 -15.82 -43.17 8.05
CA HIS A 209 -17.17 -42.89 7.60
C HIS A 209 -17.77 -44.10 6.90
N ARG A 210 -18.93 -44.57 7.37
CA ARG A 210 -19.63 -45.73 6.78
C ARG A 210 -19.99 -45.51 5.30
N GLU A 211 -20.43 -44.30 4.96
CA GLU A 211 -20.78 -43.92 3.59
C GLU A 211 -19.53 -43.94 2.67
N GLN A 212 -18.39 -43.45 3.17
CA GLN A 212 -17.12 -43.44 2.46
C GLN A 212 -16.64 -44.86 2.16
N GLU A 213 -16.76 -45.80 3.10
CA GLU A 213 -16.35 -47.18 2.85
C GLU A 213 -17.24 -47.89 1.81
N GLY A 214 -18.54 -47.58 1.79
CA GLY A 214 -19.44 -48.04 0.73
C GLY A 214 -19.06 -47.49 -0.66
N GLN A 215 -18.59 -46.25 -0.72
CA GLN A 215 -18.06 -45.64 -1.94
C GLN A 215 -16.72 -46.26 -2.35
N ASN A 216 -15.81 -46.52 -1.40
CA ASN A 216 -14.54 -47.19 -1.65
C ASN A 216 -14.75 -48.58 -2.27
N HIS A 217 -15.68 -49.39 -1.74
CA HIS A 217 -16.01 -50.69 -2.33
C HIS A 217 -16.47 -50.57 -3.80
N ALA A 218 -17.36 -49.61 -4.10
CA ALA A 218 -17.80 -49.37 -5.48
C ALA A 218 -16.65 -48.88 -6.37
N ALA A 219 -15.78 -48.00 -5.86
CA ALA A 219 -14.61 -47.50 -6.56
C ALA A 219 -13.61 -48.63 -6.87
N ILE A 220 -13.37 -49.55 -5.94
CA ILE A 220 -12.52 -50.74 -6.14
C ILE A 220 -13.10 -51.67 -7.22
N GLU A 221 -14.41 -51.93 -7.19
CA GLU A 221 -15.07 -52.74 -8.22
C GLU A 221 -14.91 -52.10 -9.61
N ILE A 222 -15.12 -50.78 -9.72
CA ILE A 222 -14.94 -50.02 -10.97
C ILE A 222 -13.47 -50.08 -11.42
N ALA A 223 -12.52 -49.81 -10.52
CA ALA A 223 -11.09 -49.86 -10.80
C ALA A 223 -10.68 -51.23 -11.35
N ARG A 224 -11.12 -52.32 -10.73
CA ARG A 224 -10.85 -53.69 -11.19
C ARG A 224 -11.49 -53.97 -12.56
N SER A 225 -12.71 -53.51 -12.79
CA SER A 225 -13.41 -53.71 -14.06
C SER A 225 -12.74 -52.99 -15.25
N LEU A 226 -12.15 -51.82 -14.99
CA LEU A 226 -11.43 -51.01 -15.97
C LEU A 226 -9.91 -51.27 -15.95
N GLN A 227 -9.45 -52.17 -15.07
CA GLN A 227 -8.05 -52.48 -14.83
C GLN A 227 -7.20 -51.21 -14.58
N LEU A 228 -7.73 -50.32 -13.73
CA LEU A 228 -7.07 -49.10 -13.24
C LEU A 228 -6.39 -49.37 -11.89
N PRO A 229 -5.24 -48.74 -11.60
CA PRO A 229 -4.60 -48.84 -10.30
C PRO A 229 -5.43 -48.11 -9.22
N ILE A 230 -5.50 -48.70 -8.02
CA ILE A 230 -6.03 -48.05 -6.81
C ILE A 230 -4.90 -47.41 -6.01
N LEU A 231 -5.15 -46.31 -5.33
CA LEU A 231 -4.13 -45.58 -4.57
C LEU A 231 -4.71 -45.00 -3.28
N ALA A 232 -3.99 -45.16 -2.17
CA ALA A 232 -4.39 -44.64 -0.87
C ALA A 232 -3.85 -43.22 -0.64
N THR A 233 -4.70 -42.31 -0.18
CA THR A 233 -4.32 -40.98 0.32
C THR A 233 -5.06 -40.70 1.62
N ASN A 234 -4.70 -39.63 2.33
CA ASN A 234 -5.45 -39.18 3.51
C ASN A 234 -6.09 -37.79 3.34
N GLY A 235 -6.05 -37.21 2.14
CA GLY A 235 -6.69 -35.93 1.84
C GLY A 235 -6.32 -34.84 2.85
N VAL A 236 -5.03 -34.70 3.13
CA VAL A 236 -4.51 -33.96 4.29
C VAL A 236 -4.88 -32.48 4.21
N ARG A 237 -5.51 -31.95 5.27
CA ARG A 237 -5.88 -30.53 5.40
C ARG A 237 -5.09 -29.79 6.50
N TYR A 238 -4.43 -30.56 7.37
CA TYR A 238 -3.66 -30.05 8.49
C TYR A 238 -2.63 -31.07 8.95
N THR A 239 -1.62 -30.65 9.72
CA THR A 239 -0.57 -31.56 10.20
C THR A 239 -0.94 -32.31 11.48
N THR A 240 -1.76 -31.73 12.34
CA THR A 240 -2.10 -32.26 13.66
C THR A 240 -3.60 -32.28 13.91
N THR A 241 -4.08 -33.21 14.72
CA THR A 241 -5.52 -33.33 15.03
C THR A 241 -6.10 -32.07 15.69
N ARG A 242 -5.30 -31.29 16.40
CA ARG A 242 -5.75 -30.03 17.05
C ARG A 242 -6.15 -28.96 16.03
N GLU A 243 -5.49 -28.92 14.88
CA GLU A 243 -5.77 -27.95 13.82
C GLU A 243 -7.14 -28.19 13.13
N HIS A 244 -7.79 -29.34 13.37
CA HIS A 244 -9.18 -29.59 12.98
C HIS A 244 -10.13 -28.47 13.44
N GLU A 245 -9.94 -27.96 14.67
CA GLU A 245 -10.76 -26.88 15.22
C GLU A 245 -10.69 -25.62 14.36
N LEU A 246 -9.53 -25.35 13.75
CA LEU A 246 -9.35 -24.20 12.87
C LEU A 246 -10.01 -24.42 11.51
N CYS A 247 -9.99 -25.65 10.98
CA CYS A 247 -10.75 -26.01 9.78
C CYS A 247 -12.26 -25.87 9.97
N ASP A 248 -12.79 -26.19 11.16
CA ASP A 248 -14.21 -25.96 11.49
C ASP A 248 -14.55 -24.46 11.49
N VAL A 249 -13.67 -23.64 12.08
CA VAL A 249 -13.80 -22.18 12.05
C VAL A 249 -13.77 -21.65 10.62
N PHE A 250 -12.83 -22.11 9.81
CA PHE A 250 -12.74 -21.73 8.41
C PHE A 250 -13.98 -22.15 7.61
N THR A 251 -14.53 -23.32 7.90
CA THR A 251 -15.81 -23.77 7.33
C THR A 251 -16.94 -22.82 7.70
N ALA A 252 -17.02 -22.40 8.97
CA ALA A 252 -18.02 -21.44 9.43
C ALA A 252 -17.86 -20.08 8.71
N ILE A 253 -16.64 -19.56 8.57
CA ILE A 253 -16.33 -18.32 7.84
C ILE A 253 -16.74 -18.44 6.37
N ARG A 254 -16.35 -19.53 5.69
CA ARG A 254 -16.62 -19.79 4.27
C ARG A 254 -18.12 -19.84 3.96
N HIS A 255 -18.92 -20.38 4.86
CA HIS A 255 -20.37 -20.51 4.70
C HIS A 255 -21.19 -19.41 5.36
N HIS A 256 -20.53 -18.37 5.90
CA HIS A 256 -21.17 -17.27 6.63
C HIS A 256 -22.10 -17.77 7.77
N ARG A 257 -21.61 -18.75 8.54
CA ARG A 257 -22.29 -19.33 9.70
C ARG A 257 -21.44 -19.15 10.95
N THR A 258 -22.07 -19.36 12.11
CA THR A 258 -21.35 -19.56 13.37
C THR A 258 -21.07 -21.05 13.58
N LEU A 259 -20.09 -21.40 14.41
CA LEU A 259 -19.84 -22.80 14.78
C LEU A 259 -21.09 -23.51 15.32
N ALA A 260 -21.91 -22.79 16.10
CA ALA A 260 -23.17 -23.32 16.65
C ALA A 260 -24.25 -23.59 15.58
N THR A 261 -24.18 -22.94 14.41
CA THR A 261 -25.21 -23.04 13.35
C THR A 261 -24.73 -23.79 12.10
N ALA A 262 -23.44 -24.15 12.03
CA ALA A 262 -22.84 -24.82 10.88
C ALA A 262 -23.36 -26.26 10.67
N GLY A 263 -23.78 -26.95 11.73
CA GLY A 263 -24.42 -28.27 11.64
C GLY A 263 -23.55 -29.29 10.88
N ARG A 264 -24.13 -29.93 9.85
CA ARG A 264 -23.45 -30.96 9.03
C ARG A 264 -22.38 -30.42 8.06
N LEU A 265 -22.13 -29.11 8.06
CA LEU A 265 -21.01 -28.53 7.30
C LEU A 265 -19.67 -28.83 7.98
N LEU A 266 -19.65 -29.00 9.30
CA LEU A 266 -18.44 -29.32 10.06
C LEU A 266 -18.04 -30.77 9.85
N ALA A 267 -16.74 -31.04 9.95
CA ALA A 267 -16.24 -32.41 9.86
C ALA A 267 -16.68 -33.23 11.09
N ARG A 268 -16.91 -34.54 10.91
CA ARG A 268 -17.40 -35.40 12.01
C ARG A 268 -16.28 -35.80 12.97
N ASN A 269 -15.02 -35.76 12.53
CA ASN A 269 -13.83 -36.17 13.28
C ASN A 269 -12.57 -35.48 12.72
N SER A 270 -11.42 -35.70 13.36
CA SER A 270 -10.14 -35.05 13.07
C SER A 270 -9.19 -35.91 12.21
N GLU A 271 -9.73 -36.73 11.30
CA GLU A 271 -8.96 -37.75 10.58
C GLU A 271 -8.15 -37.25 9.38
N CYS A 272 -8.41 -36.03 8.89
CA CYS A 272 -7.71 -35.43 7.74
C CYS A 272 -6.36 -34.78 8.12
N HIS A 273 -5.68 -35.26 9.17
CA HIS A 273 -4.32 -34.83 9.52
C HIS A 273 -3.26 -35.63 8.74
N LEU A 274 -2.00 -35.18 8.71
CA LEU A 274 -0.91 -35.96 8.13
C LEU A 274 -0.62 -37.21 9.00
N LYS A 275 -1.07 -38.38 8.54
CA LYS A 275 -0.87 -39.67 9.21
C LYS A 275 0.51 -40.24 8.95
N SER A 276 1.04 -41.03 9.89
CA SER A 276 2.30 -41.75 9.70
C SER A 276 2.13 -42.90 8.69
N PRO A 277 3.23 -43.35 8.05
CA PRO A 277 3.19 -44.54 7.19
C PRO A 277 2.61 -45.78 7.85
N GLN A 278 2.87 -45.98 9.15
CA GLN A 278 2.36 -47.13 9.91
C GLN A 278 0.85 -47.04 10.11
N GLN A 279 0.32 -45.83 10.37
CA GLN A 279 -1.12 -45.63 10.50
C GLN A 279 -1.84 -45.89 9.17
N MET A 280 -1.30 -45.41 8.05
CA MET A 280 -1.87 -45.65 6.73
C MET A 280 -1.81 -47.13 6.32
N GLN A 281 -0.71 -47.82 6.64
CA GLN A 281 -0.59 -49.26 6.43
C GLN A 281 -1.62 -50.05 7.26
N ALA A 282 -1.88 -49.65 8.50
CA ALA A 282 -2.90 -50.28 9.32
C ALA A 282 -4.32 -50.01 8.78
N LEU A 283 -4.59 -48.79 8.29
CA LEU A 283 -5.89 -48.41 7.71
C LEU A 283 -6.21 -49.17 6.41
N PHE A 284 -5.19 -49.53 5.63
CA PHE A 284 -5.33 -50.22 4.34
C PHE A 284 -4.69 -51.62 4.38
N ALA A 285 -4.69 -52.30 5.53
CA ALA A 285 -4.08 -53.61 5.70
C ALA A 285 -4.71 -54.69 4.79
N ASP A 286 -5.98 -54.52 4.43
CA ASP A 286 -6.75 -55.32 3.47
C ASP A 286 -6.42 -55.01 1.99
N LEU A 287 -5.80 -53.86 1.70
CA LEU A 287 -5.46 -53.37 0.36
C LEU A 287 -4.01 -52.87 0.31
N PRO A 288 -3.00 -53.76 0.52
CA PRO A 288 -1.59 -53.35 0.52
C PRO A 288 -1.14 -52.73 -0.82
N GLU A 289 -1.78 -53.11 -1.93
CA GLU A 289 -1.55 -52.55 -3.27
C GLU A 289 -1.83 -51.03 -3.34
N ALA A 290 -2.84 -50.54 -2.61
CA ALA A 290 -3.17 -49.11 -2.58
C ALA A 290 -2.06 -48.28 -1.95
N ILE A 291 -1.36 -48.82 -0.94
CA ILE A 291 -0.19 -48.20 -0.32
C ILE A 291 1.02 -48.33 -1.24
N ALA A 292 1.26 -49.50 -1.84
CA ALA A 292 2.40 -49.72 -2.73
C ALA A 292 2.38 -48.78 -3.94
N ASN A 293 1.20 -48.53 -4.52
CA ASN A 293 1.04 -47.62 -5.65
C ASN A 293 1.38 -46.16 -5.33
N THR A 294 1.35 -45.72 -4.05
CA THR A 294 1.84 -44.38 -3.68
C THR A 294 3.33 -44.23 -3.93
N ALA A 295 4.11 -45.28 -3.66
CA ALA A 295 5.56 -45.29 -3.88
C ALA A 295 5.90 -45.46 -5.36
N GLU A 296 5.16 -46.30 -6.08
CA GLU A 296 5.29 -46.46 -7.54
C GLU A 296 5.04 -45.13 -8.25
N LEU A 297 3.91 -44.46 -7.97
CA LEU A 297 3.58 -43.21 -8.63
C LEU A 297 4.62 -42.13 -8.30
N SER A 298 5.01 -41.98 -7.03
CA SER A 298 6.07 -41.05 -6.62
C SER A 298 7.41 -41.26 -7.34
N SER A 299 7.72 -42.51 -7.73
CA SER A 299 8.96 -42.83 -8.46
C SER A 299 8.95 -42.31 -9.91
N ARG A 300 7.76 -42.19 -10.52
CA ARG A 300 7.55 -41.72 -11.90
C ARG A 300 7.41 -40.21 -12.05
N LEU A 301 7.17 -39.49 -10.96
CA LEU A 301 7.02 -38.03 -10.99
C LEU A 301 8.40 -37.36 -11.06
N GLU A 302 8.76 -36.77 -12.20
CA GLU A 302 10.09 -36.19 -12.42
C GLU A 302 10.13 -34.67 -12.26
N PHE A 303 8.98 -34.01 -12.34
CA PHE A 303 8.89 -32.55 -12.30
C PHE A 303 9.35 -31.96 -10.96
N THR A 304 10.09 -30.84 -11.05
CA THR A 304 10.48 -29.99 -9.90
C THR A 304 10.35 -28.51 -10.30
N LEU A 305 10.28 -27.60 -9.32
CA LEU A 305 10.26 -26.15 -9.58
C LEU A 305 11.66 -25.56 -9.86
N GLU A 306 12.72 -26.38 -9.97
CA GLU A 306 14.09 -25.88 -10.21
C GLU A 306 14.27 -25.38 -11.65
N ASP A 307 13.55 -25.95 -12.61
CA ASP A 307 13.53 -25.50 -14.01
C ASP A 307 12.09 -25.33 -14.52
N LEU A 308 11.57 -24.12 -14.37
CA LEU A 308 10.30 -23.70 -14.96
C LEU A 308 10.47 -23.35 -16.46
N GLY A 309 11.72 -23.20 -16.90
CA GLY A 309 12.21 -22.39 -18.02
C GLY A 309 11.43 -21.12 -18.26
N TYR A 310 11.37 -20.36 -17.17
CA TYR A 310 11.29 -18.93 -17.23
C TYR A 310 12.50 -18.38 -17.98
N GLU A 311 12.25 -17.54 -18.97
CA GLU A 311 13.27 -16.79 -19.69
C GLU A 311 12.90 -15.31 -19.67
N PHE A 312 13.84 -14.41 -19.40
CA PHE A 312 13.56 -12.98 -19.47
C PHE A 312 13.42 -12.54 -20.94
N PRO A 313 12.50 -11.61 -21.28
CA PRO A 313 12.30 -11.22 -22.67
C PRO A 313 13.55 -10.63 -23.34
N LYS A 314 13.74 -10.97 -24.62
CA LYS A 314 14.69 -10.29 -25.50
C LYS A 314 14.09 -8.98 -25.97
N TYR A 315 14.92 -7.93 -26.03
CA TYR A 315 14.50 -6.63 -26.53
C TYR A 315 14.66 -6.57 -28.06
N PRO A 316 13.65 -6.10 -28.82
CA PRO A 316 13.77 -5.95 -30.27
C PRO A 316 14.77 -4.85 -30.61
N VAL A 317 15.79 -5.19 -31.40
CA VAL A 317 16.86 -4.28 -31.86
C VAL A 317 16.86 -4.15 -33.38
N PRO A 318 17.44 -3.08 -33.94
CA PRO A 318 17.60 -2.92 -35.38
C PRO A 318 18.33 -4.11 -36.05
N GLU A 319 18.06 -4.31 -37.34
CA GLU A 319 18.67 -5.41 -38.10
C GLU A 319 20.20 -5.29 -38.13
N GLY A 320 20.90 -6.39 -37.81
CA GLY A 320 22.37 -6.42 -37.73
C GLY A 320 22.95 -5.97 -36.37
N GLU A 321 22.13 -5.48 -35.44
CA GLU A 321 22.58 -5.13 -34.09
C GLU A 321 22.32 -6.24 -33.06
N SER A 322 23.15 -6.27 -32.02
CA SER A 322 22.92 -7.06 -30.81
C SER A 322 22.30 -6.18 -29.72
N MET A 323 21.64 -6.78 -28.72
CA MET A 323 21.17 -6.05 -27.53
C MET A 323 22.32 -5.29 -26.85
N MET A 324 23.52 -5.86 -26.83
CA MET A 324 24.67 -5.20 -26.20
C MET A 324 25.19 -4.02 -27.01
N SER A 325 25.30 -4.14 -28.34
CA SER A 325 25.71 -3.01 -29.19
C SER A 325 24.72 -1.86 -29.12
N PHE A 326 23.42 -2.17 -29.15
CA PHE A 326 22.36 -1.17 -29.03
C PHE A 326 22.38 -0.49 -27.65
N LEU A 327 22.58 -1.25 -26.57
CA LEU A 327 22.72 -0.70 -25.21
C LEU A 327 23.93 0.24 -25.08
N ARG A 328 25.08 -0.13 -25.68
CA ARG A 328 26.29 0.72 -25.70
C ARG A 328 26.01 2.05 -26.39
N GLU A 329 25.30 2.02 -27.51
CA GLU A 329 24.95 3.22 -28.27
C GLU A 329 24.00 4.14 -27.49
N ARG A 330 22.92 3.60 -26.90
CA ARG A 330 22.01 4.38 -26.05
C ARG A 330 22.68 4.96 -24.82
N THR A 331 23.61 4.21 -24.22
CA THR A 331 24.42 4.70 -23.10
C THR A 331 25.34 5.84 -23.54
N ARG A 332 25.92 5.77 -24.74
CA ARG A 332 26.79 6.82 -25.31
C ARG A 332 26.03 8.13 -25.58
N GLU A 333 24.83 8.04 -26.15
CA GLU A 333 23.94 9.19 -26.34
C GLU A 333 23.59 9.85 -25.00
N GLY A 334 23.20 9.03 -24.02
CA GLY A 334 22.85 9.46 -22.67
C GLY A 334 24.03 10.10 -21.92
N PHE A 335 25.24 9.56 -22.08
CA PHE A 335 26.47 10.12 -21.52
C PHE A 335 26.71 11.56 -22.02
N GLN A 336 26.49 11.82 -23.31
CA GLN A 336 26.64 13.17 -23.87
C GLN A 336 25.62 14.14 -23.26
N GLN A 337 24.39 13.70 -23.03
CA GLN A 337 23.35 14.53 -22.43
C GLN A 337 23.63 14.86 -20.96
N ARG A 338 24.06 13.86 -20.16
CA ARG A 338 24.26 14.01 -18.70
C ARG A 338 25.63 14.54 -18.31
N TYR A 339 26.70 14.00 -18.91
CA TYR A 339 28.08 14.36 -18.58
C TYR A 339 28.70 15.34 -19.58
N GLY A 340 28.06 15.64 -20.72
CA GLY A 340 28.64 16.48 -21.78
C GLY A 340 29.04 17.89 -21.33
N ARG A 341 28.35 18.45 -20.32
CA ARG A 341 28.67 19.77 -19.73
C ARG A 341 29.54 19.70 -18.47
N ALA A 342 29.86 18.50 -17.98
CA ALA A 342 30.67 18.32 -16.78
C ALA A 342 32.15 18.66 -17.00
N SER A 343 32.90 18.78 -15.88
CA SER A 343 34.35 18.96 -15.90
C SER A 343 35.07 17.80 -16.61
N ALA A 344 36.25 18.07 -17.16
CA ALA A 344 37.03 17.06 -17.88
C ALA A 344 37.38 15.84 -17.00
N ASP A 345 37.69 16.07 -15.72
CA ASP A 345 37.98 15.01 -14.74
C ASP A 345 36.76 14.11 -14.51
N LEU A 346 35.58 14.69 -14.27
CA LEU A 346 34.36 13.91 -14.02
C LEU A 346 33.97 13.08 -15.25
N LYS A 347 34.12 13.64 -16.45
CA LYS A 347 33.87 12.93 -17.71
C LYS A 347 34.76 11.70 -17.85
N GLU A 348 36.05 11.82 -17.55
CA GLU A 348 37.00 10.71 -17.66
C GLU A 348 36.70 9.62 -16.62
N ARG A 349 36.41 10.00 -15.37
CA ARG A 349 35.97 9.06 -14.32
C ARG A 349 34.69 8.33 -14.73
N ALA A 350 33.69 9.06 -15.23
CA ALA A 350 32.42 8.50 -15.65
C ALA A 350 32.57 7.54 -16.82
N ARG A 351 33.41 7.88 -17.82
CA ARG A 351 33.71 7.01 -18.95
C ARG A 351 34.32 5.67 -18.51
N ARG A 352 35.33 5.72 -17.63
CA ARG A 352 35.95 4.50 -17.09
C ARG A 352 34.97 3.62 -16.33
N GLN A 353 34.10 4.24 -15.53
CA GLN A 353 33.07 3.51 -14.80
C GLN A 353 32.06 2.87 -15.75
N ILE A 354 31.49 3.62 -16.70
CA ILE A 354 30.55 3.10 -17.71
C ILE A 354 31.14 1.92 -18.48
N ASP A 355 32.41 2.01 -18.92
CA ASP A 355 33.08 0.93 -19.64
C ASP A 355 33.22 -0.34 -18.79
N ARG A 356 33.49 -0.19 -17.48
CA ARG A 356 33.53 -1.30 -16.52
C ARG A 356 32.14 -1.91 -16.31
N GLU A 357 31.12 -1.09 -16.11
CA GLU A 357 29.74 -1.52 -15.90
C GLU A 357 29.21 -2.28 -17.13
N LEU A 358 29.42 -1.75 -18.34
CA LEU A 358 28.98 -2.39 -19.60
C LEU A 358 29.64 -3.74 -19.83
N LYS A 359 30.93 -3.91 -19.49
CA LYS A 359 31.61 -5.22 -19.56
C LYS A 359 30.99 -6.23 -18.60
N LEU A 360 30.61 -5.80 -17.40
CA LEU A 360 29.96 -6.67 -16.42
C LEU A 360 28.54 -7.05 -16.87
N ILE A 361 27.77 -6.10 -17.38
CA ILE A 361 26.43 -6.34 -17.94
C ILE A 361 26.48 -7.34 -19.09
N GLU A 362 27.48 -7.23 -19.97
CA GLU A 362 27.71 -8.16 -21.08
C GLU A 362 28.05 -9.56 -20.58
N LYS A 363 28.98 -9.67 -19.62
CA LYS A 363 29.39 -10.95 -19.02
C LYS A 363 28.23 -11.67 -18.31
N LEU A 364 27.32 -10.93 -17.69
CA LEU A 364 26.15 -11.46 -17.00
C LEU A 364 24.91 -11.60 -17.90
N ALA A 365 25.02 -11.32 -19.21
CA ALA A 365 23.94 -11.38 -20.18
C ALA A 365 22.69 -10.53 -19.83
N LEU A 366 22.89 -9.38 -19.17
CA LEU A 366 21.81 -8.53 -18.65
C LEU A 366 21.33 -7.44 -19.63
N ALA A 367 21.84 -7.40 -20.86
CA ALA A 367 21.56 -6.30 -21.81
C ALA A 367 20.06 -6.11 -22.07
N GLY A 368 19.30 -7.21 -22.23
CA GLY A 368 17.85 -7.16 -22.43
C GLY A 368 17.11 -6.49 -21.26
N TYR A 369 17.51 -6.78 -20.02
CA TYR A 369 16.92 -6.18 -18.83
C TYR A 369 17.05 -4.65 -18.80
N PHE A 370 18.26 -4.13 -19.05
CA PHE A 370 18.48 -2.67 -19.10
C PHE A 370 17.71 -2.01 -20.24
N LEU A 371 17.61 -2.66 -21.40
CA LEU A 371 16.86 -2.13 -22.53
C LEU A 371 15.36 -2.07 -22.28
N ILE A 372 14.79 -3.07 -21.59
CA ILE A 372 13.36 -3.07 -21.23
C ILE A 372 13.06 -1.93 -20.26
N VAL A 373 13.89 -1.75 -19.23
CA VAL A 373 13.72 -0.65 -18.26
C VAL A 373 13.93 0.71 -18.96
N TRP A 374 14.90 0.82 -19.86
CA TRP A 374 15.10 2.01 -20.67
C TRP A 374 13.89 2.33 -21.55
N ASP A 375 13.26 1.32 -22.16
CA ASP A 375 12.06 1.51 -23.00
C ASP A 375 10.85 2.01 -22.18
N LEU A 376 10.69 1.54 -20.94
CA LEU A 376 9.68 2.09 -20.01
C LEU A 376 9.92 3.56 -19.70
N VAL A 377 11.17 3.93 -19.42
CA VAL A 377 11.55 5.31 -19.14
C VAL A 377 11.39 6.20 -20.39
N ARG A 378 11.74 5.68 -21.57
CA ARG A 378 11.51 6.33 -22.86
C ARG A 378 10.02 6.58 -23.08
N PHE A 379 9.18 5.58 -22.88
CA PHE A 379 7.71 5.72 -22.98
C PHE A 379 7.18 6.79 -22.03
N CYS A 380 7.63 6.81 -20.78
CA CYS A 380 7.23 7.84 -19.82
C CYS A 380 7.57 9.25 -20.33
N ARG A 381 8.79 9.45 -20.85
CA ARG A 381 9.19 10.75 -21.43
C ARG A 381 8.35 11.15 -22.65
N GLU A 382 8.09 10.21 -23.56
CA GLU A 382 7.26 10.46 -24.75
C GLU A 382 5.81 10.84 -24.38
N GLN A 383 5.32 10.34 -23.24
CA GLN A 383 3.97 10.60 -22.73
C GLN A 383 3.90 11.73 -21.70
N ASN A 384 5.01 12.44 -21.45
CA ASN A 384 5.15 13.46 -20.41
C ASN A 384 4.75 12.97 -19.00
N ILE A 385 5.13 11.74 -18.66
CA ILE A 385 4.95 11.13 -17.34
C ILE A 385 6.26 11.22 -16.57
N LEU A 386 6.23 11.76 -15.34
CA LEU A 386 7.41 11.76 -14.49
C LEU A 386 7.82 10.33 -14.13
N VAL A 387 9.13 10.04 -14.15
CA VAL A 387 9.67 8.74 -13.78
C VAL A 387 11.03 8.90 -13.13
N GLN A 388 11.28 8.15 -12.06
CA GLN A 388 12.58 8.13 -11.39
C GLN A 388 12.94 6.73 -10.90
N GLY A 389 14.09 6.22 -11.32
CA GLY A 389 14.68 5.02 -10.76
C GLY A 389 15.28 5.27 -9.37
N ARG A 390 15.11 4.30 -8.46
CA ARG A 390 15.58 4.38 -7.07
C ARG A 390 16.33 3.12 -6.65
N GLY A 391 16.81 3.13 -5.40
CA GLY A 391 17.42 1.93 -4.81
C GLY A 391 18.85 1.75 -5.26
N SER A 392 19.29 0.50 -5.42
CA SER A 392 20.66 0.23 -5.83
C SER A 392 20.94 0.65 -7.28
N ALA A 393 19.92 0.79 -8.14
CA ALA A 393 20.06 1.30 -9.51
C ALA A 393 20.75 2.67 -9.58
N ALA A 394 20.60 3.49 -8.53
CA ALA A 394 21.25 4.81 -8.45
C ALA A 394 22.78 4.73 -8.28
N ASN A 395 23.37 3.55 -8.04
CA ASN A 395 24.83 3.37 -8.04
C ASN A 395 25.44 3.17 -9.45
N SER A 396 24.61 3.04 -10.50
CA SER A 396 25.07 2.73 -11.86
C SER A 396 25.15 3.96 -12.76
N ALA A 397 26.35 4.23 -13.28
CA ALA A 397 26.59 5.29 -14.27
C ALA A 397 25.91 4.98 -15.61
N VAL A 398 25.72 3.69 -15.93
CA VAL A 398 24.91 3.26 -17.09
C VAL A 398 23.44 3.63 -16.88
N CYS A 399 22.86 3.33 -15.71
CA CYS A 399 21.47 3.71 -15.40
C CYS A 399 21.26 5.23 -15.44
N TYR A 400 22.20 6.01 -14.90
CA TYR A 400 22.15 7.47 -14.94
C TYR A 400 22.25 8.01 -16.38
N SER A 401 23.12 7.42 -17.21
CA SER A 401 23.27 7.81 -18.62
C SER A 401 22.01 7.51 -19.43
N LEU A 402 21.38 6.34 -19.24
CA LEU A 402 20.08 6.01 -19.83
C LEU A 402 18.94 6.90 -19.28
N GLY A 403 19.22 7.65 -18.21
CA GLY A 403 18.29 8.46 -17.44
C GLY A 403 17.19 7.64 -16.78
N ILE A 404 17.51 6.39 -16.45
CA ILE A 404 16.72 5.54 -15.55
C ILE A 404 16.75 6.16 -14.15
N THR A 405 17.93 6.59 -13.68
CA THR A 405 18.08 7.30 -12.41
C THR A 405 18.39 8.78 -12.63
N ALA A 406 18.08 9.60 -11.62
CA ALA A 406 18.34 11.04 -11.62
C ALA A 406 19.58 11.45 -10.79
N VAL A 407 20.19 10.50 -10.09
CA VAL A 407 21.35 10.72 -9.22
C VAL A 407 22.63 10.39 -9.98
N ASP A 408 23.64 11.27 -9.95
CA ASP A 408 24.97 11.02 -10.52
C ASP A 408 25.83 10.17 -9.56
N PRO A 409 26.06 8.87 -9.85
CA PRO A 409 26.83 8.01 -8.96
C PRO A 409 28.32 8.35 -8.95
N VAL A 410 28.85 8.95 -10.02
CA VAL A 410 30.29 9.21 -10.16
C VAL A 410 30.66 10.46 -9.37
N GLY A 411 29.86 11.53 -9.51
CA GLY A 411 30.04 12.77 -8.76
C GLY A 411 29.80 12.59 -7.25
N MET A 412 28.91 11.66 -6.87
CA MET A 412 28.62 11.33 -5.48
C MET A 412 29.46 10.18 -4.91
N GLU A 413 30.38 9.59 -5.69
CA GLU A 413 31.24 8.47 -5.25
C GLU A 413 30.47 7.27 -4.68
N LEU A 414 29.34 6.94 -5.31
CA LEU A 414 28.48 5.82 -4.92
C LEU A 414 29.12 4.46 -5.29
N LEU A 415 28.79 3.42 -4.54
CA LEU A 415 29.40 2.09 -4.67
C LEU A 415 28.66 1.23 -5.71
N PHE A 416 29.21 1.10 -6.91
CA PHE A 416 28.59 0.31 -8.00
C PHE A 416 28.37 -1.16 -7.63
N GLU A 417 29.28 -1.79 -6.90
CA GLU A 417 29.23 -3.21 -6.52
C GLU A 417 27.98 -3.56 -5.71
N ARG A 418 27.35 -2.57 -5.09
CA ARG A 418 26.05 -2.71 -4.42
C ARG A 418 24.91 -3.04 -5.39
N PHE A 419 24.99 -2.54 -6.61
CA PHE A 419 23.98 -2.78 -7.64
C PHE A 419 24.23 -4.11 -8.34
N LEU A 420 25.45 -4.32 -8.80
CA LEU A 420 25.82 -5.47 -9.60
C LEU A 420 27.24 -5.92 -9.30
N SER A 421 27.42 -7.22 -9.03
CA SER A 421 28.73 -7.85 -8.82
C SER A 421 28.73 -9.28 -9.37
N GLU A 422 29.91 -9.79 -9.74
CA GLU A 422 30.07 -11.13 -10.33
C GLU A 422 29.78 -12.25 -9.33
N GLU A 423 30.20 -12.08 -8.07
CA GLU A 423 30.08 -13.06 -6.99
C GLU A 423 28.63 -13.26 -6.50
N ARG A 424 27.70 -12.39 -6.95
CA ARG A 424 26.32 -12.35 -6.48
C ARG A 424 25.46 -13.49 -7.06
N GLY A 425 25.63 -13.83 -8.33
CA GLY A 425 24.79 -14.80 -9.04
C GLY A 425 23.29 -14.46 -9.13
N GLU A 426 22.86 -13.28 -8.66
CA GLU A 426 21.46 -12.82 -8.66
C GLU A 426 21.28 -11.62 -9.59
N TRP A 427 20.05 -11.43 -10.08
CA TRP A 427 19.68 -10.33 -10.97
C TRP A 427 19.59 -8.98 -10.21
N PRO A 428 19.93 -7.85 -10.86
CA PRO A 428 19.74 -6.51 -10.28
C PRO A 428 18.26 -6.12 -10.22
N ASP A 429 17.82 -5.51 -9.12
CA ASP A 429 16.46 -4.98 -8.95
C ASP A 429 16.45 -3.49 -9.33
N ILE A 430 15.63 -3.09 -10.30
CA ILE A 430 15.46 -1.69 -10.71
C ILE A 430 14.01 -1.28 -10.44
N ASP A 431 13.83 -0.50 -9.38
CA ASP A 431 12.57 0.09 -8.97
C ASP A 431 12.36 1.42 -9.71
N LEU A 432 11.19 1.61 -10.34
CA LEU A 432 10.77 2.87 -10.95
C LEU A 432 9.63 3.51 -10.14
N ASP A 433 9.86 4.72 -9.65
CA ASP A 433 8.83 5.58 -9.06
C ASP A 433 8.09 6.35 -10.16
N LEU A 434 6.75 6.26 -10.15
CA LEU A 434 5.82 6.91 -11.06
C LEU A 434 4.78 7.71 -10.25
N PRO A 435 4.18 8.77 -10.81
CA PRO A 435 2.99 9.40 -10.25
C PRO A 435 1.90 8.35 -9.95
N SER A 436 1.41 8.35 -8.72
CA SER A 436 0.29 7.49 -8.34
C SER A 436 -0.97 7.83 -9.13
N GLY A 437 -1.85 6.85 -9.35
CA GLY A 437 -3.09 7.03 -10.10
C GLY A 437 -2.95 6.60 -11.57
N ASP A 438 -3.59 7.35 -12.46
CA ASP A 438 -3.78 6.97 -13.88
C ASP A 438 -2.47 6.90 -14.67
N GLN A 439 -1.48 7.74 -14.34
CA GLN A 439 -0.19 7.74 -15.04
C GLN A 439 0.55 6.42 -14.84
N ARG A 440 0.61 5.91 -13.61
CA ARG A 440 1.15 4.60 -13.32
C ARG A 440 0.37 3.49 -14.05
N GLU A 441 -0.95 3.60 -14.12
CA GLU A 441 -1.77 2.63 -14.87
C GLU A 441 -1.40 2.62 -16.35
N ARG A 442 -1.22 3.78 -16.98
CA ARG A 442 -0.81 3.88 -18.39
C ARG A 442 0.50 3.14 -18.67
N VAL A 443 1.48 3.22 -17.75
CA VAL A 443 2.77 2.52 -17.89
C VAL A 443 2.62 1.00 -17.72
N ILE A 444 1.79 0.56 -16.76
CA ILE A 444 1.48 -0.87 -16.58
C ILE A 444 0.80 -1.43 -17.85
N GLN A 445 -0.19 -0.71 -18.38
CA GLN A 445 -0.93 -1.10 -19.60
C GLN A 445 -0.03 -1.10 -20.85
N TYR A 446 0.93 -0.17 -20.93
CA TYR A 446 1.95 -0.21 -21.98
C TYR A 446 2.73 -1.53 -21.96
N LEU A 447 3.11 -2.01 -20.78
CA LEU A 447 3.87 -3.24 -20.64
C LEU A 447 3.03 -4.48 -21.01
N TYR A 448 1.77 -4.55 -20.55
CA TYR A 448 0.84 -5.60 -20.99
C TYR A 448 0.67 -5.62 -22.51
N LYS A 449 0.52 -4.45 -23.14
CA LYS A 449 0.41 -4.35 -24.61
C LYS A 449 1.70 -4.78 -25.32
N ARG A 450 2.87 -4.46 -24.74
CA ARG A 450 4.18 -4.71 -25.33
C ARG A 450 4.56 -6.19 -25.31
N TYR A 451 4.27 -6.90 -24.22
CA TYR A 451 4.65 -8.32 -24.03
C TYR A 451 3.46 -9.30 -24.13
N GLY A 452 2.25 -8.77 -24.33
CA GLY A 452 1.01 -9.54 -24.44
C GLY A 452 0.35 -9.81 -23.10
N GLU A 453 -0.97 -10.05 -23.12
CA GLU A 453 -1.80 -10.29 -21.92
C GLU A 453 -1.34 -11.48 -21.07
N ARG A 454 -0.61 -12.43 -21.68
CA ARG A 454 -0.06 -13.61 -21.02
C ARG A 454 1.46 -13.58 -20.89
N GLY A 455 2.13 -12.53 -21.35
CA GLY A 455 3.59 -12.39 -21.25
C GLY A 455 4.05 -11.56 -20.05
N ALA A 456 3.12 -10.88 -19.37
CA ALA A 456 3.40 -10.11 -18.18
C ALA A 456 2.25 -10.20 -17.17
N ALA A 457 2.58 -10.07 -15.88
CA ALA A 457 1.59 -10.02 -14.80
C ALA A 457 2.17 -9.35 -13.54
N MET A 458 1.29 -8.83 -12.69
CA MET A 458 1.65 -8.30 -11.38
C MET A 458 1.96 -9.45 -10.41
N THR A 459 2.87 -9.26 -9.46
CA THR A 459 3.03 -10.21 -8.35
C THR A 459 1.84 -10.14 -7.40
N ALA A 460 1.54 -11.27 -6.74
CA ALA A 460 0.56 -11.26 -5.67
C ALA A 460 1.13 -10.62 -4.41
N ASN A 461 0.23 -10.22 -3.52
CA ASN A 461 0.52 -9.96 -2.13
C ASN A 461 -0.33 -10.90 -1.28
N VAL A 462 0.29 -11.76 -0.48
CA VAL A 462 -0.42 -12.71 0.37
C VAL A 462 -0.91 -11.99 1.62
N ILE A 463 -2.20 -11.67 1.66
CA ILE A 463 -2.80 -11.04 2.83
C ILE A 463 -3.02 -12.11 3.90
N THR A 464 -2.40 -11.93 5.05
CA THR A 464 -2.50 -12.85 6.19
C THR A 464 -3.43 -12.33 7.28
N TYR A 465 -3.90 -13.23 8.15
CA TYR A 465 -4.65 -12.86 9.34
C TYR A 465 -3.74 -12.13 10.35
N ARG A 466 -3.82 -10.80 10.35
CA ARG A 466 -3.22 -9.93 11.38
C ARG A 466 -4.13 -9.79 12.60
N SER A 467 -3.58 -9.43 13.76
CA SER A 467 -4.25 -9.44 15.07
C SER A 467 -5.70 -8.93 15.04
N ARG A 468 -5.95 -7.72 14.53
CA ARG A 468 -7.30 -7.13 14.47
C ARG A 468 -8.26 -7.91 13.56
N MET A 469 -7.77 -8.38 12.41
CA MET A 469 -8.56 -9.13 11.44
C MET A 469 -8.86 -10.54 11.95
N ALA A 470 -7.85 -11.22 12.49
CA ALA A 470 -7.98 -12.50 13.17
C ALA A 470 -9.05 -12.41 14.27
N GLY A 471 -8.92 -11.42 15.17
CA GLY A 471 -9.89 -11.20 16.24
C GLY A 471 -11.32 -11.02 15.72
N ARG A 472 -11.52 -10.19 14.69
CA ARG A 472 -12.85 -9.96 14.11
C ARG A 472 -13.44 -11.24 13.48
N GLU A 473 -12.68 -11.97 12.67
CA GLU A 473 -13.21 -13.15 11.97
C GLU A 473 -13.46 -14.33 12.91
N ILE A 474 -12.55 -14.59 13.86
CA ILE A 474 -12.75 -15.60 14.90
C ILE A 474 -13.93 -15.23 15.80
N GLY A 475 -14.10 -13.95 16.13
CA GLY A 475 -15.23 -13.44 16.90
C GLY A 475 -16.58 -13.71 16.23
N LYS A 476 -16.67 -13.47 14.91
CA LYS A 476 -17.86 -13.79 14.11
C LYS A 476 -18.15 -15.29 14.08
N ALA A 477 -17.14 -16.11 13.81
CA ALA A 477 -17.28 -17.57 13.73
C ALA A 477 -17.75 -18.16 15.07
N LEU A 478 -17.25 -17.62 16.18
CA LEU A 478 -17.71 -17.99 17.51
C LEU A 478 -19.09 -17.46 17.85
N GLY A 479 -19.59 -16.41 17.19
CA GLY A 479 -20.94 -15.86 17.35
C GLY A 479 -21.05 -14.80 18.45
N PHE A 480 -20.05 -13.92 18.59
CA PHE A 480 -20.16 -12.71 19.39
C PHE A 480 -21.01 -11.64 18.68
N ASP A 481 -21.73 -10.81 19.43
CA ASP A 481 -22.48 -9.68 18.90
C ASP A 481 -21.54 -8.54 18.43
N PRO A 482 -21.99 -7.62 17.56
CA PRO A 482 -21.15 -6.56 17.01
C PRO A 482 -20.48 -5.67 18.06
N GLU A 483 -21.18 -5.34 19.15
CA GLU A 483 -20.66 -4.43 20.19
C GLU A 483 -19.51 -5.10 20.96
N THR A 484 -19.70 -6.36 21.37
CA THR A 484 -18.64 -7.15 22.02
C THR A 484 -17.47 -7.37 21.06
N LEU A 485 -17.74 -7.61 19.78
CA LEU A 485 -16.71 -7.84 18.77
C LEU A 485 -15.85 -6.60 18.52
N ASP A 486 -16.43 -5.40 18.52
CA ASP A 486 -15.68 -4.16 18.36
C ASP A 486 -14.79 -3.90 19.60
N LYS A 487 -15.29 -4.15 20.81
CA LYS A 487 -14.49 -4.11 22.05
C LYS A 487 -13.33 -5.11 22.01
N LEU A 488 -13.59 -6.37 21.62
CA LEU A 488 -12.58 -7.41 21.49
C LEU A 488 -11.52 -7.05 20.45
N SER A 489 -11.95 -6.64 19.25
CA SER A 489 -11.05 -6.29 18.15
C SER A 489 -10.17 -5.08 18.49
N ALA A 490 -10.69 -4.10 19.23
CA ALA A 490 -9.94 -2.95 19.70
C ALA A 490 -8.88 -3.33 20.75
N ALA A 491 -9.25 -4.19 21.72
CA ALA A 491 -8.31 -4.68 22.73
C ALA A 491 -7.15 -5.51 22.13
N VAL A 492 -7.44 -6.22 21.03
CA VAL A 492 -6.52 -7.07 20.27
C VAL A 492 -5.56 -6.25 19.39
N ALA A 493 -5.98 -5.10 18.88
CA ALA A 493 -5.16 -4.28 17.97
C ALA A 493 -3.86 -3.74 18.62
N THR A 494 -3.79 -3.66 19.95
CA THR A 494 -2.59 -3.21 20.68
C THR A 494 -1.65 -4.36 21.08
N TRP A 495 -1.78 -5.54 20.45
CA TRP A 495 -0.98 -6.74 20.75
C TRP A 495 0.43 -6.75 20.16
N GLU A 496 0.76 -5.85 19.23
CA GLU A 496 2.06 -5.87 18.53
C GLU A 496 3.26 -5.50 19.43
N TYR A 497 3.02 -4.94 20.62
CA TYR A 497 4.07 -4.69 21.62
C TYR A 497 3.94 -5.64 22.82
N ARG A 498 4.86 -6.62 22.91
CA ARG A 498 5.05 -7.46 24.09
C ARG A 498 6.02 -6.77 25.05
N ASP A 499 5.50 -5.98 25.98
CA ASP A 499 6.26 -5.63 27.18
C ASP A 499 6.16 -6.81 28.16
N ALA A 500 7.26 -7.18 28.81
CA ALA A 500 7.32 -8.31 29.74
C ALA A 500 6.46 -8.08 31.00
N ASN A 501 6.06 -6.83 31.26
CA ASN A 501 5.28 -6.41 32.43
C ASN A 501 3.80 -6.07 32.14
N ASP A 502 3.35 -6.10 30.88
CA ASP A 502 1.97 -5.78 30.53
C ASP A 502 1.13 -7.06 30.51
N ALA A 503 0.75 -7.52 31.71
CA ALA A 503 0.02 -8.76 31.88
C ALA A 503 -1.35 -8.69 31.18
N PHE A 504 -1.48 -9.56 30.18
CA PHE A 504 -2.63 -9.83 29.32
C PHE A 504 -4.00 -9.75 30.02
N ASP A 505 -4.08 -10.16 31.28
CA ASP A 505 -5.30 -10.15 32.10
C ASP A 505 -5.83 -8.74 32.44
N HIS A 506 -4.97 -7.73 32.57
CA HIS A 506 -5.40 -6.37 32.93
C HIS A 506 -6.19 -5.71 31.81
N ARG A 507 -5.77 -5.91 30.55
CA ARG A 507 -6.37 -5.25 29.38
C ARG A 507 -7.82 -5.70 29.11
N PHE A 508 -8.13 -6.95 29.40
CA PHE A 508 -9.49 -7.49 29.25
C PHE A 508 -10.39 -7.07 30.43
N ARG A 509 -9.85 -7.01 31.65
CA ARG A 509 -10.59 -6.44 32.79
C ARG A 509 -10.94 -4.97 32.55
N ASP A 510 -10.02 -4.18 32.01
CA ASP A 510 -10.24 -2.77 31.67
C ASP A 510 -11.31 -2.58 30.57
N ALA A 511 -11.45 -3.57 29.68
CA ALA A 511 -12.51 -3.64 28.67
C ALA A 511 -13.82 -4.27 29.19
N GLY A 512 -13.89 -4.66 30.47
CA GLY A 512 -15.06 -5.30 31.08
C GLY A 512 -15.29 -6.76 30.71
N LEU A 513 -14.25 -7.47 30.24
CA LEU A 513 -14.32 -8.85 29.76
C LEU A 513 -13.65 -9.83 30.74
N ASP A 514 -14.36 -10.90 31.11
CA ASP A 514 -13.84 -11.95 31.99
C ASP A 514 -13.03 -12.99 31.22
N VAL A 515 -11.70 -12.98 31.43
CA VAL A 515 -10.74 -13.92 30.82
C VAL A 515 -11.02 -15.38 31.23
N LYS A 516 -11.73 -15.62 32.34
CA LYS A 516 -12.10 -16.97 32.78
C LYS A 516 -13.24 -17.56 31.96
N HIS A 517 -13.95 -16.77 31.15
CA HIS A 517 -15.05 -17.27 30.34
C HIS A 517 -14.56 -18.26 29.26
N PRO A 518 -15.07 -19.51 29.19
CA PRO A 518 -14.56 -20.55 28.29
C PRO A 518 -14.52 -20.14 26.81
N ARG A 519 -15.55 -19.42 26.34
CA ARG A 519 -15.64 -18.92 24.96
C ARG A 519 -14.56 -17.88 24.63
N LEU A 520 -14.17 -17.04 25.61
CA LEU A 520 -13.13 -16.02 25.43
C LEU A 520 -11.74 -16.65 25.45
N ARG A 521 -11.52 -17.65 26.30
CA ARG A 521 -10.30 -18.48 26.24
C ARG A 521 -10.14 -19.16 24.88
N LYS A 522 -11.23 -19.78 24.38
CA LYS A 522 -11.19 -20.46 23.08
C LYS A 522 -11.00 -19.50 21.91
N TYR A 523 -11.64 -18.33 21.97
CA TYR A 523 -11.41 -17.24 21.04
C TYR A 523 -9.93 -16.88 20.94
N PHE A 524 -9.24 -16.75 22.06
CA PHE A 524 -7.81 -16.42 22.07
C PHE A 524 -6.95 -17.52 21.46
N GLU A 525 -7.17 -18.78 21.87
CA GLU A 525 -6.43 -19.92 21.33
C GLU A 525 -6.53 -19.97 19.79
N LEU A 526 -7.73 -19.73 19.24
CA LEU A 526 -7.97 -19.69 17.81
C LEU A 526 -7.39 -18.45 17.12
N CYS A 527 -7.42 -17.28 17.77
CA CYS A 527 -6.78 -16.06 17.25
C CYS A 527 -5.27 -16.22 17.10
N VAL A 528 -4.62 -16.91 18.04
CA VAL A 528 -3.18 -17.21 17.96
C VAL A 528 -2.91 -18.26 16.88
N ALA A 529 -3.74 -19.30 16.79
CA ALA A 529 -3.56 -20.36 15.81
C ALA A 529 -3.75 -19.88 14.35
N VAL A 530 -4.65 -18.92 14.11
CA VAL A 530 -4.90 -18.39 12.77
C VAL A 530 -3.90 -17.32 12.35
N GLN A 531 -3.14 -16.75 13.30
CA GLN A 531 -2.25 -15.63 13.05
C GLN A 531 -1.22 -15.96 11.96
N ASP A 532 -1.01 -15.01 11.05
CA ASP A 532 -0.08 -15.12 9.91
C ASP A 532 -0.43 -16.20 8.87
N LEU A 533 -1.53 -16.95 9.02
CA LEU A 533 -2.05 -17.80 7.95
C LEU A 533 -2.59 -16.95 6.78
N PRO A 534 -2.46 -17.43 5.53
CA PRO A 534 -2.99 -16.74 4.35
C PRO A 534 -4.53 -16.67 4.37
N ARG A 535 -5.07 -15.47 4.11
CA ARG A 535 -6.53 -15.21 4.03
C ARG A 535 -7.01 -15.14 2.58
N HIS A 536 -6.29 -14.39 1.75
CA HIS A 536 -6.58 -14.20 0.33
C HIS A 536 -5.37 -13.56 -0.37
N LEU A 537 -5.31 -13.68 -1.69
CA LEU A 537 -4.39 -12.90 -2.51
C LEU A 537 -4.93 -11.49 -2.78
N GLY A 538 -4.08 -10.50 -2.56
CA GLY A 538 -4.20 -9.15 -3.12
C GLY A 538 -3.18 -8.93 -4.25
N GLN A 539 -3.24 -7.78 -4.90
CA GLN A 539 -2.23 -7.35 -5.87
C GLN A 539 -1.05 -6.67 -5.16
N HIS A 540 0.18 -6.92 -5.61
CA HIS A 540 1.33 -6.15 -5.13
C HIS A 540 1.22 -4.69 -5.60
N SER A 541 1.78 -3.78 -4.81
CA SER A 541 1.77 -2.35 -5.11
C SER A 541 2.71 -1.92 -6.26
N GLY A 542 3.40 -2.86 -6.93
CA GLY A 542 4.43 -2.49 -7.91
C GLY A 542 5.11 -3.63 -8.66
N GLY A 543 5.42 -4.74 -7.99
CA GLY A 543 6.16 -5.85 -8.60
C GLY A 543 5.45 -6.46 -9.79
N MET A 544 6.20 -6.58 -10.88
CA MET A 544 5.70 -7.06 -12.14
C MET A 544 6.69 -8.05 -12.75
N VAL A 545 6.19 -9.16 -13.25
CA VAL A 545 6.96 -10.23 -13.88
C VAL A 545 6.73 -10.19 -15.38
N ILE A 546 7.79 -10.42 -16.15
CA ILE A 546 7.76 -10.46 -17.61
C ILE A 546 8.49 -11.71 -18.07
N CYS A 547 7.92 -12.46 -18.99
CA CYS A 547 8.50 -13.70 -19.50
C CYS A 547 8.61 -13.66 -21.03
N GLN A 548 9.73 -14.14 -21.56
CA GLN A 548 9.86 -14.51 -22.96
C GLN A 548 8.94 -15.73 -23.19
N GLY A 549 7.95 -15.57 -24.05
CA GLY A 549 6.91 -16.59 -24.26
C GLY A 549 5.67 -16.34 -23.40
N GLN A 550 5.12 -17.41 -22.84
CA GLN A 550 3.83 -17.44 -22.16
C GLN A 550 4.03 -17.62 -20.64
N LEU A 551 3.86 -16.54 -19.87
CA LEU A 551 3.98 -16.55 -18.40
C LEU A 551 2.96 -17.50 -17.74
N ASP A 552 1.80 -17.70 -18.38
CA ASP A 552 0.78 -18.68 -18.00
C ASP A 552 1.24 -20.14 -18.10
N SER A 553 2.45 -20.41 -18.63
CA SER A 553 3.10 -21.71 -18.58
C SER A 553 4.08 -21.86 -17.41
N VAL A 554 4.49 -20.77 -16.77
CA VAL A 554 5.40 -20.74 -15.61
C VAL A 554 4.61 -20.69 -14.31
N VAL A 555 3.56 -19.87 -14.27
CA VAL A 555 2.70 -19.69 -13.10
C VAL A 555 1.29 -19.34 -13.56
N PRO A 556 0.22 -19.84 -12.91
CA PRO A 556 -1.14 -19.48 -13.31
C PRO A 556 -1.40 -17.98 -13.14
N LEU A 557 -2.17 -17.41 -14.06
CA LEU A 557 -2.60 -16.01 -14.03
C LEU A 557 -4.05 -15.90 -13.58
N GLU A 558 -4.35 -14.87 -12.77
CA GLU A 558 -5.70 -14.57 -12.31
C GLU A 558 -6.05 -13.10 -12.52
N PRO A 559 -7.33 -12.74 -12.75
CA PRO A 559 -7.75 -11.36 -12.78
C PRO A 559 -7.46 -10.65 -11.44
N ALA A 560 -6.88 -9.47 -11.51
CA ALA A 560 -6.75 -8.61 -10.34
C ALA A 560 -8.08 -7.91 -10.03
N ALA A 561 -8.17 -7.24 -8.87
CA ALA A 561 -9.35 -6.44 -8.52
C ALA A 561 -9.54 -5.23 -9.45
N MET A 562 -8.45 -4.71 -10.04
CA MET A 562 -8.51 -3.62 -11.01
C MET A 562 -8.75 -4.18 -12.42
N PRO A 563 -9.69 -3.61 -13.20
CA PRO A 563 -9.96 -4.05 -14.56
C PRO A 563 -8.72 -4.03 -15.45
N GLY A 564 -8.59 -5.01 -16.35
CA GLY A 564 -7.49 -5.08 -17.30
C GLY A 564 -6.13 -5.44 -16.68
N ARG A 565 -6.10 -5.94 -15.44
CA ARG A 565 -4.88 -6.43 -14.80
C ARG A 565 -4.96 -7.92 -14.50
N VAL A 566 -3.81 -8.58 -14.60
CA VAL A 566 -3.62 -9.96 -14.19
C VAL A 566 -2.49 -10.07 -13.16
N VAL A 567 -2.66 -10.95 -12.19
CA VAL A 567 -1.68 -11.28 -11.15
C VAL A 567 -1.21 -12.72 -11.30
N VAL A 568 0.07 -12.97 -11.00
CA VAL A 568 0.57 -14.33 -10.74
C VAL A 568 0.16 -14.77 -9.33
N GLN A 569 0.13 -16.06 -9.08
CA GLN A 569 -0.29 -16.63 -7.79
C GLN A 569 0.73 -16.51 -6.65
N TRP A 570 1.96 -16.07 -6.97
CA TRP A 570 3.10 -16.02 -6.06
C TRP A 570 3.44 -14.57 -5.68
N ASP A 571 3.97 -14.40 -4.46
CA ASP A 571 4.42 -13.09 -4.00
C ASP A 571 5.85 -12.74 -4.48
N LYS A 572 6.35 -11.58 -4.04
CA LYS A 572 7.64 -11.04 -4.48
C LYS A 572 8.82 -11.93 -4.07
N GLU A 573 8.72 -12.54 -2.90
CA GLU A 573 9.70 -13.43 -2.30
C GLU A 573 9.66 -14.81 -2.98
N ASP A 574 8.46 -15.37 -3.13
CA ASP A 574 8.22 -16.65 -3.79
C ASP A 574 8.75 -16.65 -5.25
N CYS A 575 8.51 -15.56 -6.00
CA CYS A 575 9.08 -15.38 -7.35
C CYS A 575 10.61 -15.31 -7.33
N ALA A 576 11.21 -14.60 -6.37
CA ALA A 576 12.66 -14.45 -6.29
C ALA A 576 13.35 -15.78 -5.94
N ASP A 577 12.76 -16.57 -5.04
CA ASP A 577 13.24 -17.90 -4.67
C ASP A 577 13.27 -18.87 -5.87
N LEU A 578 12.39 -18.65 -6.86
CA LEU A 578 12.31 -19.42 -8.11
C LEU A 578 13.09 -18.79 -9.27
N GLY A 579 13.91 -17.76 -9.02
CA GLY A 579 14.72 -17.11 -10.06
C GLY A 579 13.93 -16.26 -11.06
N ILE A 580 12.68 -15.91 -10.74
CA ILE A 580 11.85 -15.05 -11.57
C ILE A 580 12.21 -13.58 -11.33
N ILE A 581 12.50 -12.88 -12.41
CA ILE A 581 12.91 -11.48 -12.38
C ILE A 581 11.67 -10.59 -12.34
N LYS A 582 11.78 -9.52 -11.57
CA LYS A 582 10.73 -8.52 -11.40
C LYS A 582 11.22 -7.15 -11.79
N VAL A 583 10.28 -6.32 -12.21
CA VAL A 583 10.43 -4.88 -12.37
C VAL A 583 9.36 -4.23 -11.50
N ASP A 584 9.76 -3.39 -10.56
CA ASP A 584 8.83 -2.73 -9.64
C ASP A 584 8.38 -1.37 -10.22
N LEU A 585 7.11 -1.27 -10.59
CA LEU A 585 6.46 -0.02 -11.04
C LEU A 585 5.65 0.57 -9.90
N LEU A 586 6.24 1.50 -9.15
CA LEU A 586 5.73 1.98 -7.87
C LEU A 586 4.99 3.29 -8.03
N GLY A 587 3.84 3.41 -7.37
CA GLY A 587 3.10 4.67 -7.30
C GLY A 587 3.57 5.50 -6.11
N LEU A 588 4.07 6.71 -6.37
CA LEU A 588 4.53 7.64 -5.35
C LEU A 588 3.68 8.91 -5.38
N GLY A 589 2.96 9.17 -4.27
CA GLY A 589 2.05 10.32 -4.18
C GLY A 589 2.73 11.66 -4.42
N MET A 590 3.95 11.86 -3.89
CA MET A 590 4.69 13.10 -4.14
C MET A 590 5.04 13.28 -5.62
N MET A 591 5.29 12.22 -6.39
CA MET A 591 5.52 12.36 -7.83
C MET A 591 4.29 12.90 -8.55
N ALA A 592 3.08 12.50 -8.13
CA ALA A 592 1.83 13.07 -8.65
C ALA A 592 1.65 14.53 -8.22
N VAL A 593 1.99 14.89 -6.98
CA VAL A 593 1.99 16.29 -6.54
C VAL A 593 2.96 17.14 -7.35
N LEU A 594 4.17 16.64 -7.62
CA LEU A 594 5.14 17.35 -8.45
C LEU A 594 4.60 17.53 -9.87
N GLU A 595 4.08 16.48 -10.51
CA GLU A 595 3.51 16.56 -11.87
C GLU A 595 2.34 17.56 -11.95
N ASP A 596 1.38 17.48 -11.03
CA ASP A 596 0.25 18.41 -10.95
C ASP A 596 0.71 19.85 -10.67
N SER A 597 1.74 20.02 -9.82
CA SER A 597 2.30 21.34 -9.53
C SER A 597 2.91 21.94 -10.79
N LEU A 598 3.68 21.16 -11.56
CA LEU A 598 4.27 21.61 -12.82
C LEU A 598 3.17 22.03 -13.81
N GLN A 599 2.07 21.28 -13.89
CA GLN A 599 0.93 21.64 -14.73
C GLN A 599 0.29 22.97 -14.29
N LEU A 600 0.00 23.13 -12.98
CA LEU A 600 -0.57 24.36 -12.43
C LEU A 600 0.36 25.57 -12.59
N ILE A 601 1.68 25.38 -12.49
CA ILE A 601 2.68 26.42 -12.71
C ILE A 601 2.64 26.88 -14.18
N ARG A 602 2.64 25.95 -15.13
CA ARG A 602 2.50 26.28 -16.55
C ARG A 602 1.20 27.02 -16.85
N ASP A 603 0.10 26.57 -16.26
CA ASP A 603 -1.23 27.11 -16.55
C ASP A 603 -1.46 28.51 -15.93
N HIS A 604 -0.97 28.75 -14.71
CA HIS A 604 -1.28 29.97 -13.96
C HIS A 604 -0.11 30.94 -13.79
N TYR A 605 1.12 30.43 -13.66
CA TYR A 605 2.32 31.25 -13.54
C TYR A 605 2.96 31.55 -14.90
N LYS A 606 2.64 30.76 -15.94
CA LYS A 606 3.21 30.86 -17.29
C LYS A 606 4.73 30.65 -17.31
N GLU A 607 5.21 29.82 -16.39
CA GLU A 607 6.61 29.44 -16.23
C GLU A 607 6.78 27.94 -16.50
N GLU A 608 7.95 27.56 -17.04
CA GLU A 608 8.35 26.17 -17.21
C GLU A 608 9.39 25.82 -16.14
N VAL A 609 9.08 24.83 -15.31
CA VAL A 609 9.98 24.36 -14.24
C VAL A 609 10.48 22.96 -14.62
N ASP A 610 11.79 22.82 -14.76
CA ASP A 610 12.44 21.53 -14.98
C ASP A 610 13.07 21.02 -13.68
N LEU A 611 12.52 19.93 -13.15
CA LEU A 611 12.99 19.31 -11.90
C LEU A 611 14.45 18.84 -11.98
N ALA A 612 14.96 18.51 -13.17
CA ALA A 612 16.34 18.09 -13.36
C ALA A 612 17.35 19.26 -13.29
N HIS A 613 16.88 20.50 -13.40
CA HIS A 613 17.70 21.71 -13.46
C HIS A 613 17.38 22.71 -12.33
N LEU A 614 16.76 22.25 -11.25
CA LEU A 614 16.56 23.10 -10.06
C LEU A 614 17.93 23.57 -9.51
N PRO A 615 18.05 24.84 -9.06
CA PRO A 615 19.29 25.34 -8.47
C PRO A 615 19.60 24.51 -7.22
N ALA A 616 20.85 24.08 -7.02
CA ALA A 616 21.22 23.18 -5.93
C ALA A 616 21.46 23.91 -4.58
N ASP A 617 21.61 25.23 -4.61
CA ASP A 617 22.05 26.12 -3.52
C ASP A 617 21.00 27.17 -3.15
N ASP A 618 19.71 26.88 -3.36
CA ASP A 618 18.62 27.84 -3.10
C ASP A 618 18.50 28.22 -1.60
N PRO A 619 18.72 29.50 -1.23
CA PRO A 619 18.76 29.90 0.17
C PRO A 619 17.40 29.83 0.87
N ALA A 620 16.27 29.97 0.14
CA ALA A 620 14.94 29.88 0.72
C ALA A 620 14.64 28.43 1.13
N VAL A 621 15.00 27.46 0.29
CA VAL A 621 14.86 26.03 0.59
C VAL A 621 15.64 25.65 1.85
N TYR A 622 16.94 25.97 1.91
CA TYR A 622 17.74 25.62 3.09
C TYR A 622 17.29 26.37 4.34
N SER A 623 16.80 27.61 4.22
CA SER A 623 16.23 28.34 5.36
C SER A 623 14.97 27.68 5.91
N ALA A 624 14.06 27.25 5.03
CA ALA A 624 12.84 26.53 5.42
C ALA A 624 13.17 25.22 6.13
N LEU A 625 14.11 24.44 5.59
CA LEU A 625 14.61 23.23 6.22
C LEU A 625 15.22 23.51 7.60
N GLN A 626 16.12 24.49 7.73
CA GLN A 626 16.76 24.84 9.01
C GLN A 626 15.76 25.28 10.10
N LYS A 627 14.64 25.90 9.71
CA LYS A 627 13.55 26.30 10.60
C LYS A 627 12.54 25.19 10.89
N ALA A 628 12.71 24.02 10.27
CA ALA A 628 11.75 22.92 10.29
C ALA A 628 10.36 23.31 9.77
N ASP A 629 10.27 24.23 8.80
CA ASP A 629 9.02 24.57 8.12
C ASP A 629 8.73 23.59 6.97
N THR A 630 8.48 22.34 7.33
CA THR A 630 8.47 21.22 6.37
C THR A 630 7.13 20.51 6.22
N ILE A 631 6.02 21.07 6.73
CA ILE A 631 4.68 20.50 6.51
C ILE A 631 4.42 20.37 5.00
N GLY A 632 4.06 19.16 4.54
CA GLY A 632 3.81 18.83 3.14
C GLY A 632 5.06 18.49 2.32
N MET A 633 6.27 18.65 2.86
CA MET A 633 7.52 18.31 2.17
C MET A 633 7.84 16.82 2.30
N PHE A 634 8.25 16.19 1.20
CA PHE A 634 8.47 14.75 1.14
C PHE A 634 9.64 14.31 2.03
N GLN A 635 9.42 13.26 2.83
CA GLN A 635 10.45 12.61 3.67
C GLN A 635 11.17 13.54 4.66
N VAL A 636 10.69 14.75 4.94
CA VAL A 636 11.28 15.67 5.95
C VAL A 636 10.24 16.34 6.85
N GLU A 637 9.00 15.84 6.86
CA GLU A 637 7.85 16.46 7.54
C GLU A 637 7.46 15.79 8.87
N SER A 638 8.03 14.63 9.19
CA SER A 638 7.71 13.94 10.45
C SER A 638 8.27 14.71 11.65
N ARG A 639 7.62 14.61 12.82
CA ARG A 639 8.08 15.29 14.05
C ARG A 639 9.56 15.04 14.37
N ALA A 640 10.02 13.80 14.22
CA ALA A 640 11.40 13.44 14.52
C ALA A 640 12.39 14.10 13.56
N GLN A 641 12.01 14.25 12.28
CA GLN A 641 12.79 14.99 11.28
C GLN A 641 12.76 16.50 11.52
N MET A 642 11.57 17.06 11.77
CA MET A 642 11.43 18.46 12.17
C MET A 642 12.24 18.81 13.44
N SER A 643 12.43 17.85 14.34
CA SER A 643 13.30 18.02 15.53
C SER A 643 14.80 17.86 15.21
N CYS A 644 15.16 17.20 14.11
CA CYS A 644 16.54 17.00 13.68
C CYS A 644 17.05 18.20 12.90
N LEU A 645 16.24 18.72 11.97
CA LEU A 645 16.60 19.77 11.02
C LEU A 645 17.27 21.01 11.63
N PRO A 646 16.78 21.62 12.74
CA PRO A 646 17.43 22.79 13.36
C PRO A 646 18.81 22.49 13.95
N ARG A 647 19.06 21.21 14.29
CA ARG A 647 20.33 20.73 14.82
C ARG A 647 21.30 20.37 13.70
N LEU A 648 20.80 19.74 12.64
CA LEU A 648 21.56 19.35 11.45
C LEU A 648 22.05 20.57 10.65
N ARG A 649 21.19 21.59 10.55
CA ARG A 649 21.40 22.79 9.74
C ARG A 649 21.85 22.48 8.31
N PRO A 650 20.96 21.94 7.46
CA PRO A 650 21.28 21.65 6.06
C PRO A 650 21.76 22.90 5.32
N GLN A 651 22.85 22.77 4.56
CA GLN A 651 23.45 23.84 3.75
C GLN A 651 23.75 23.38 2.32
N CYS A 652 23.78 22.07 2.07
CA CYS A 652 23.96 21.52 0.73
C CYS A 652 23.07 20.28 0.54
N PHE A 653 22.95 19.84 -0.72
CA PHE A 653 22.11 18.70 -1.09
C PHE A 653 22.44 17.43 -0.28
N TYR A 654 23.71 17.18 -0.01
CA TYR A 654 24.13 15.99 0.74
C TYR A 654 23.62 15.98 2.19
N ASP A 655 23.38 17.15 2.80
CA ASP A 655 22.78 17.19 4.13
C ASP A 655 21.33 16.70 4.11
N ILE A 656 20.60 16.88 3.01
CA ILE A 656 19.25 16.35 2.82
C ILE A 656 19.30 14.83 2.66
N VAL A 657 20.30 14.31 1.95
CA VAL A 657 20.56 12.86 1.86
C VAL A 657 20.74 12.25 3.25
N VAL A 658 21.49 12.93 4.12
CA VAL A 658 21.67 12.51 5.52
C VAL A 658 20.36 12.61 6.30
N GLU A 659 19.59 13.70 6.17
CA GLU A 659 18.32 13.87 6.88
C GLU A 659 17.31 12.75 6.58
N VAL A 660 17.21 12.35 5.31
CA VAL A 660 16.33 11.25 4.85
C VAL A 660 16.75 9.88 5.44
N ALA A 661 18.02 9.74 5.81
CA ALA A 661 18.60 8.49 6.32
C ALA A 661 18.73 8.42 7.85
N ILE A 662 18.99 9.54 8.53
CA ILE A 662 19.45 9.57 9.92
C ILE A 662 18.34 9.26 10.94
N ILE A 663 17.09 9.64 10.66
CA ILE A 663 15.94 9.43 11.55
C ILE A 663 15.31 8.05 11.32
N ARG A 664 16.02 7.00 11.75
CA ARG A 664 15.61 5.60 11.61
C ARG A 664 16.04 4.75 12.82
N PRO A 665 15.39 3.59 13.08
CA PRO A 665 15.76 2.73 14.21
C PRO A 665 17.24 2.33 14.23
N GLY A 666 17.89 2.12 13.08
CA GLY A 666 19.31 1.75 13.00
C GLY A 666 20.25 2.77 13.62
N PRO A 667 20.37 3.97 13.02
CA PRO A 667 21.19 5.04 13.58
C PRO A 667 20.82 5.42 15.02
N ILE A 668 19.54 5.33 15.40
CA ILE A 668 19.07 5.63 16.77
C ILE A 668 19.55 4.56 17.76
N VAL A 669 19.39 3.28 17.45
CA VAL A 669 19.83 2.16 18.30
C VAL A 669 21.35 2.07 18.37
N GLY A 670 22.03 2.32 17.25
CA GLY A 670 23.51 2.39 17.17
C GLY A 670 24.12 3.65 17.79
N GLN A 671 23.31 4.52 18.40
CA GLN A 671 23.74 5.77 19.05
C GLN A 671 24.54 6.71 18.14
N MET A 672 24.31 6.67 16.82
CA MET A 672 25.07 7.44 15.82
C MET A 672 24.51 8.84 15.56
N VAL A 673 23.21 9.06 15.82
CA VAL A 673 22.54 10.34 15.56
C VAL A 673 23.17 11.48 16.35
N ASN A 674 23.38 11.29 17.66
CA ASN A 674 23.90 12.35 18.52
C ASN A 674 25.36 12.72 18.19
N PRO A 675 26.32 11.77 18.07
CA PRO A 675 27.68 12.09 17.65
C PRO A 675 27.74 12.88 16.33
N TYR A 676 26.97 12.46 15.32
CA TYR A 676 26.93 13.18 14.05
C TYR A 676 26.44 14.63 14.22
N LEU A 677 25.34 14.84 14.95
CA LEU A 677 24.80 16.18 15.20
C LEU A 677 25.74 17.05 16.04
N GLN A 678 26.41 16.49 17.06
CA GLN A 678 27.37 17.24 17.89
C GLN A 678 28.59 17.70 17.07
N ARG A 679 29.12 16.82 16.21
CA ARG A 679 30.23 17.15 15.30
C ARG A 679 29.80 18.18 14.26
N ARG A 680 28.60 18.05 13.70
CA ARG A 680 28.04 19.01 12.75
C ARG A 680 27.87 20.40 13.36
N GLN A 681 27.56 20.47 14.65
CA GLN A 681 27.46 21.72 15.41
C GLN A 681 28.82 22.25 15.90
N GLY A 682 29.93 21.54 15.66
CA GLY A 682 31.27 21.91 16.13
C GLY A 682 31.49 21.72 17.64
N ARG A 683 30.62 20.97 18.32
CA ARG A 683 30.70 20.70 19.77
C ARG A 683 31.60 19.52 20.11
N GLU A 684 31.85 18.64 19.16
CA GLU A 684 32.75 17.49 19.26
C GLU A 684 33.71 17.50 18.05
N PRO A 685 35.02 17.25 18.22
CA PRO A 685 35.94 17.13 17.10
C PRO A 685 35.63 15.88 16.26
N VAL A 686 35.85 15.98 14.95
CA VAL A 686 35.71 14.82 14.05
C VAL A 686 36.89 13.88 14.26
N THR A 687 36.59 12.64 14.64
CA THR A 687 37.59 11.58 14.83
C THR A 687 37.25 10.38 13.94
N TYR A 688 38.30 9.64 13.56
CA TYR A 688 38.18 8.43 12.75
C TYR A 688 38.82 7.25 13.50
N PRO A 689 38.24 6.04 13.44
CA PRO A 689 38.83 4.86 14.09
C PRO A 689 40.24 4.51 13.55
N HIS A 690 40.50 4.88 12.28
CA HIS A 690 41.81 4.72 11.63
C HIS A 690 41.95 5.71 10.46
N PRO A 691 43.16 6.23 10.14
CA PRO A 691 43.36 7.18 9.03
C PRO A 691 42.88 6.68 7.67
N SER A 692 42.97 5.37 7.40
CA SER A 692 42.48 4.80 6.13
C SER A 692 40.97 4.92 5.94
N LEU A 693 40.19 5.17 7.01
CA LEU A 693 38.74 5.32 6.95
C LEU A 693 38.29 6.77 6.71
N GLU A 694 39.20 7.75 6.78
CA GLU A 694 38.87 9.14 6.51
C GLU A 694 38.21 9.34 5.13
N PRO A 695 38.73 8.79 4.01
CA PRO A 695 38.10 8.95 2.69
C PRO A 695 36.67 8.40 2.61
N VAL A 696 36.31 7.43 3.46
CA VAL A 696 34.98 6.81 3.48
C VAL A 696 34.00 7.59 4.35
N LEU A 697 34.48 8.11 5.49
CA LEU A 697 33.64 8.70 6.54
C LEU A 697 33.69 10.23 6.62
N LYS A 698 34.57 10.90 5.86
CA LYS A 698 34.72 12.36 5.89
C LYS A 698 33.41 13.11 5.64
N ARG A 699 32.62 12.65 4.66
CA ARG A 699 31.31 13.27 4.32
C ARG A 699 30.27 13.11 5.42
N THR A 700 30.41 12.09 6.26
CA THR A 700 29.54 11.83 7.41
C THR A 700 30.25 12.10 8.74
N LEU A 701 31.26 12.97 8.75
CA LEU A 701 31.92 13.47 9.95
C LEU A 701 32.45 12.33 10.87
N GLY A 702 32.99 11.27 10.28
CA GLY A 702 33.54 10.13 11.03
C GLY A 702 32.49 9.16 11.58
N VAL A 703 31.21 9.32 11.23
CA VAL A 703 30.10 8.47 11.68
C VAL A 703 29.57 7.64 10.51
N PRO A 704 29.52 6.30 10.57
CA PRO A 704 28.93 5.50 9.51
C PRO A 704 27.41 5.61 9.55
N LEU A 705 26.81 6.17 8.50
CA LEU A 705 25.36 6.39 8.39
C LEU A 705 24.68 5.51 7.32
N PHE A 706 25.45 5.03 6.34
CA PHE A 706 24.92 4.28 5.21
C PHE A 706 25.50 2.87 5.10
N GLN A 707 24.75 1.98 4.48
CA GLN A 707 25.20 0.62 4.20
C GLN A 707 26.44 0.59 3.30
N GLU A 708 26.49 1.40 2.23
CA GLU A 708 27.64 1.49 1.32
C GLU A 708 28.93 1.85 2.09
N GLN A 709 28.83 2.72 3.09
CA GLN A 709 29.97 3.08 3.92
C GLN A 709 30.50 1.90 4.74
N LEU A 710 29.60 1.07 5.28
CA LEU A 710 29.99 -0.14 6.03
C LEU A 710 30.67 -1.17 5.12
N LEU A 711 30.16 -1.34 3.90
CA LEU A 711 30.79 -2.19 2.89
C LEU A 711 32.19 -1.67 2.56
N ARG A 712 32.33 -0.37 2.32
CA ARG A 712 33.64 0.27 2.08
C ARG A 712 34.57 0.18 3.28
N ILE A 713 34.05 0.27 4.51
CA ILE A 713 34.85 0.03 5.72
C ILE A 713 35.38 -1.40 5.72
N ALA A 714 34.56 -2.42 5.44
CA ALA A 714 35.03 -3.81 5.40
C ALA A 714 36.10 -4.01 4.31
N MET A 715 35.91 -3.42 3.13
CA MET A 715 36.88 -3.48 2.03
C MET A 715 38.21 -2.80 2.37
N VAL A 716 38.18 -1.60 2.98
CA VAL A 716 39.40 -0.83 3.28
C VAL A 716 40.08 -1.29 4.58
N ALA A 717 39.30 -1.64 5.61
CA ALA A 717 39.81 -2.03 6.92
C ALA A 717 40.24 -3.50 6.95
N ALA A 718 39.55 -4.39 6.23
CA ALA A 718 39.78 -5.84 6.28
C ALA A 718 40.14 -6.48 4.93
N ASN A 719 40.37 -5.69 3.88
CA ASN A 719 40.71 -6.16 2.52
C ASN A 719 39.65 -7.10 1.91
N PHE A 720 38.37 -6.95 2.30
CA PHE A 720 37.29 -7.73 1.72
C PHE A 720 37.12 -7.39 0.22
N SER A 721 36.82 -8.41 -0.59
CA SER A 721 36.32 -8.21 -1.95
C SER A 721 34.94 -7.53 -1.93
N GLY A 722 34.49 -7.03 -3.09
CA GLY A 722 33.14 -6.48 -3.21
C GLY A 722 32.04 -7.50 -2.91
N GLY A 723 32.22 -8.77 -3.27
CA GLY A 723 31.23 -9.81 -2.94
C GLY A 723 31.35 -10.32 -1.50
N GLU A 724 32.55 -10.32 -0.91
CA GLU A 724 32.70 -10.60 0.53
C GLU A 724 32.03 -9.54 1.41
N ALA A 725 32.11 -8.26 1.01
CA ALA A 725 31.39 -7.18 1.67
C ALA A 725 29.87 -7.38 1.55
N GLU A 726 29.37 -7.80 0.39
CA GLU A 726 27.95 -8.08 0.20
C GLU A 726 27.48 -9.32 1.00
N ASP A 727 28.33 -10.34 1.14
CA ASP A 727 28.07 -11.49 2.00
C ASP A 727 27.95 -11.11 3.48
N LEU A 728 28.77 -10.15 3.95
CA LEU A 728 28.61 -9.51 5.25
C LEU A 728 27.22 -8.87 5.37
N ARG A 729 26.75 -8.12 4.37
CA ARG A 729 25.40 -7.53 4.37
C ARG A 729 24.29 -8.58 4.40
N ARG A 730 24.42 -9.68 3.67
CA ARG A 730 23.42 -10.76 3.69
C ARG A 730 23.34 -11.42 5.06
N ALA A 731 24.49 -11.73 5.66
CA ALA A 731 24.54 -12.29 7.02
C ALA A 731 23.89 -11.36 8.06
N MET A 732 23.92 -10.05 7.82
CA MET A 732 23.27 -9.03 8.64
C MET A 732 21.74 -8.99 8.50
N GLY A 733 21.18 -9.27 7.31
CA GLY A 733 19.74 -9.14 7.03
C GLY A 733 18.86 -10.34 7.44
N PHE A 734 19.42 -11.53 7.59
CA PHE A 734 18.65 -12.72 7.98
C PHE A 734 18.52 -12.84 9.50
N LYS A 735 17.28 -12.95 10.02
CA LYS A 735 16.98 -13.26 11.44
C LYS A 735 17.56 -14.59 11.96
N ARG A 736 18.32 -15.34 11.15
CA ARG A 736 18.63 -16.77 11.38
C ARG A 736 20.10 -17.21 11.20
N SER A 737 21.11 -16.35 11.22
CA SER A 737 22.51 -16.84 11.20
C SER A 737 23.46 -16.17 12.19
N GLN A 738 23.25 -16.40 13.49
CA GLN A 738 24.27 -16.09 14.50
C GLN A 738 25.60 -16.81 14.21
N ALA A 739 25.57 -18.01 13.61
CA ALA A 739 26.76 -18.76 13.23
C ALA A 739 27.55 -18.10 12.08
N ARG A 740 26.87 -17.71 11.00
CA ARG A 740 27.51 -17.06 9.82
C ARG A 740 28.07 -15.68 10.15
N MET A 741 27.41 -14.93 11.04
CA MET A 741 27.91 -13.64 11.51
C MET A 741 29.22 -13.79 12.32
N LYS A 742 29.32 -14.82 13.18
CA LYS A 742 30.55 -15.11 13.94
C LYS A 742 31.73 -15.42 13.04
N GLU A 743 31.51 -16.16 11.96
CA GLU A 743 32.56 -16.48 10.98
C GLU A 743 33.06 -15.23 10.26
N ILE A 744 32.15 -14.39 9.79
CA ILE A 744 32.49 -13.15 9.09
C ILE A 744 33.18 -12.15 10.03
N GLU A 745 32.74 -12.04 11.29
CA GLU A 745 33.38 -11.21 12.30
C GLU A 745 34.84 -11.64 12.55
N ALA A 746 35.10 -12.94 12.64
CA ALA A 746 36.45 -13.47 12.82
C ALA A 746 37.37 -13.07 11.65
N ARG A 747 36.88 -13.16 10.41
CA ARG A 747 37.60 -12.73 9.21
C ARG A 747 37.84 -11.22 9.19
N LEU A 748 36.83 -10.43 9.58
CA LEU A 748 36.94 -8.97 9.66
C LEU A 748 38.05 -8.57 10.65
N ARG A 749 38.07 -9.16 11.85
CA ARG A 749 39.11 -8.91 12.88
C ARG A 749 40.51 -9.28 12.39
N ALA A 750 40.65 -10.41 11.69
CA ALA A 750 41.92 -10.84 11.13
C ALA A 750 42.46 -9.82 10.10
N GLY A 751 41.60 -9.37 9.17
CA GLY A 751 41.99 -8.35 8.17
C GLY A 751 42.34 -7.00 8.81
N MET A 752 41.55 -6.54 9.80
CA MET A 752 41.85 -5.30 10.52
C MET A 752 43.17 -5.35 11.29
N THR A 753 43.50 -6.50 11.87
CA THR A 753 44.78 -6.72 12.56
C THR A 753 45.95 -6.65 11.57
N GLN A 754 45.81 -7.26 10.39
CA GLN A 754 46.82 -7.20 9.33
C GLN A 754 47.07 -5.77 8.84
N ASN A 755 46.03 -4.94 8.81
CA ASN A 755 46.09 -3.54 8.38
C ASN A 755 46.49 -2.56 9.49
N GLY A 756 46.88 -3.04 10.68
CA GLY A 756 47.41 -2.21 11.77
C GLY A 756 46.36 -1.45 12.57
N ILE A 757 45.08 -1.85 12.53
CA ILE A 757 44.01 -1.19 13.29
C ILE A 757 44.06 -1.64 14.76
N SER A 758 44.06 -0.67 15.68
CA SER A 758 44.09 -0.92 17.13
C SER A 758 42.88 -1.71 17.61
N GLN A 759 43.02 -2.44 18.72
CA GLN A 759 41.93 -3.24 19.29
C GLN A 759 40.68 -2.39 19.60
N GLU A 760 40.88 -1.17 20.10
CA GLU A 760 39.80 -0.20 20.35
C GLU A 760 39.06 0.18 19.04
N GLY A 761 39.82 0.46 17.97
CA GLY A 761 39.24 0.75 16.66
C GLY A 761 38.48 -0.43 16.06
N GLN A 762 38.97 -1.66 16.28
CA GLN A 762 38.29 -2.88 15.84
C GLN A 762 36.92 -3.07 16.51
N GLU A 763 36.85 -2.88 17.84
CA GLU A 763 35.57 -2.97 18.56
C GLU A 763 34.57 -1.91 18.09
N GLN A 764 35.04 -0.67 17.85
CA GLN A 764 34.19 0.41 17.36
C GLN A 764 33.63 0.10 15.95
N ILE A 765 34.46 -0.43 15.05
CA ILE A 765 34.05 -0.81 13.69
C ILE A 765 33.02 -1.95 13.74
N ILE A 766 33.26 -2.98 14.55
CA ILE A 766 32.37 -4.14 14.66
C ILE A 766 31.03 -3.76 15.28
N LEU A 767 31.04 -2.93 16.32
CA LEU A 767 29.81 -2.40 16.92
C LEU A 767 29.00 -1.60 15.88
N SER A 768 29.68 -0.79 15.07
CA SER A 768 29.04 0.00 14.01
C SER A 768 28.40 -0.89 12.93
N ILE A 769 29.11 -1.92 12.48
CA ILE A 769 28.59 -2.88 11.49
C ILE A 769 27.39 -3.64 12.09
N THR A 770 27.53 -4.18 13.30
CA THR A 770 26.50 -5.03 13.92
C THR A 770 25.22 -4.26 14.25
N SER A 771 25.33 -3.02 14.74
CA SER A 771 24.15 -2.18 15.03
C SER A 771 23.36 -1.79 13.78
N PHE A 772 24.01 -1.72 12.62
CA PHE A 772 23.39 -1.45 11.33
C PHE A 772 22.76 -2.68 10.67
N ALA A 773 23.02 -3.89 11.18
CA ALA A 773 22.62 -5.13 10.53
C ALA A 773 21.12 -5.25 10.29
N LEU A 774 20.32 -4.72 11.21
CA LEU A 774 18.87 -4.83 11.18
C LEU A 774 18.16 -3.66 10.48
N TYR A 775 18.84 -2.52 10.28
CA TYR A 775 18.17 -1.26 9.94
C TYR A 775 18.99 -0.31 9.06
N GLY A 776 20.10 -0.76 8.47
CA GLY A 776 20.91 0.08 7.60
C GLY A 776 20.14 0.60 6.40
N PHE A 777 20.45 1.83 6.00
CA PHE A 777 19.79 2.48 4.87
C PHE A 777 20.77 2.69 3.69
N PRO A 778 20.32 2.48 2.44
CA PRO A 778 21.14 2.75 1.26
C PRO A 778 21.39 4.24 1.04
N GLU A 779 22.65 4.64 0.83
CA GLU A 779 23.03 5.99 0.41
C GLU A 779 22.43 6.34 -0.94
N SER A 780 22.55 5.42 -1.90
CA SER A 780 21.99 5.54 -3.25
C SER A 780 20.48 5.79 -3.25
N HIS A 781 19.73 5.04 -2.44
CA HIS A 781 18.29 5.23 -2.28
C HIS A 781 17.94 6.52 -1.53
N ALA A 782 18.72 6.89 -0.51
CA ALA A 782 18.58 8.16 0.20
C ALA A 782 18.75 9.35 -0.75
N ALA A 783 19.74 9.29 -1.64
CA ALA A 783 20.01 10.32 -2.63
C ALA A 783 18.84 10.51 -3.61
N SER A 784 18.27 9.41 -4.10
CA SER A 784 17.08 9.46 -4.98
C SER A 784 15.90 10.15 -4.29
N PHE A 785 15.62 9.83 -3.02
CA PHE A 785 14.53 10.47 -2.29
C PHE A 785 14.83 11.92 -1.86
N ALA A 786 16.09 12.24 -1.61
CA ALA A 786 16.50 13.61 -1.32
C ALA A 786 16.25 14.56 -2.49
N LEU A 787 16.33 14.11 -3.75
CA LEU A 787 15.94 14.92 -4.92
C LEU A 787 14.46 15.29 -4.88
N ILE A 788 13.59 14.33 -4.57
CA ILE A 788 12.14 14.57 -4.44
C ILE A 788 11.83 15.46 -3.24
N ALA A 789 12.54 15.26 -2.12
CA ALA A 789 12.44 16.13 -0.95
C ALA A 789 12.82 17.57 -1.29
N TYR A 790 13.95 17.76 -1.98
CA TYR A 790 14.42 19.06 -2.45
C TYR A 790 13.43 19.72 -3.41
N ALA A 791 12.94 18.99 -4.41
CA ALA A 791 11.93 19.48 -5.34
C ALA A 791 10.65 19.92 -4.62
N SER A 792 10.14 19.12 -3.68
CA SER A 792 8.96 19.49 -2.89
C SER A 792 9.19 20.75 -2.03
N ALA A 793 10.40 20.91 -1.48
CA ALA A 793 10.77 22.08 -0.71
C ALA A 793 10.87 23.34 -1.60
N TYR A 794 11.47 23.20 -2.78
CA TYR A 794 11.59 24.27 -3.77
C TYR A 794 10.20 24.76 -4.22
N LEU A 795 9.30 23.84 -4.58
CA LEU A 795 7.95 24.19 -4.98
C LEU A 795 7.13 24.82 -3.84
N LYS A 796 7.29 24.36 -2.59
CA LYS A 796 6.66 25.02 -1.45
C LYS A 796 7.16 26.47 -1.28
N CYS A 797 8.47 26.70 -1.42
CA CYS A 797 9.06 28.02 -1.21
C CYS A 797 8.71 29.03 -2.31
N HIS A 798 8.69 28.59 -3.57
CA HIS A 798 8.53 29.49 -4.73
C HIS A 798 7.13 29.48 -5.35
N TYR A 799 6.40 28.35 -5.23
CA TYR A 799 5.11 28.13 -5.87
C TYR A 799 4.05 27.62 -4.89
N LEU A 800 3.98 28.23 -3.70
CA LEU A 800 3.12 27.79 -2.59
C LEU A 800 1.66 27.49 -3.00
N ALA A 801 1.06 28.32 -3.86
CA ALA A 801 -0.33 28.13 -4.29
C ALA A 801 -0.50 26.85 -5.12
N ALA A 802 0.33 26.67 -6.15
CA ALA A 802 0.32 25.47 -7.01
C ALA A 802 0.66 24.21 -6.21
N PHE A 803 1.71 24.26 -5.38
CA PHE A 803 2.12 23.13 -4.56
C PHE A 803 1.03 22.70 -3.58
N THR A 804 0.37 23.66 -2.91
CA THR A 804 -0.72 23.36 -1.97
C THR A 804 -1.93 22.79 -2.69
N ALA A 805 -2.30 23.33 -3.86
CA ALA A 805 -3.43 22.83 -4.64
C ALA A 805 -3.17 21.39 -5.12
N ALA A 806 -1.98 21.11 -5.65
CA ALA A 806 -1.55 19.77 -6.04
C ALA A 806 -1.51 18.80 -4.84
N LEU A 807 -0.99 19.24 -3.69
CA LEU A 807 -0.95 18.44 -2.48
C LEU A 807 -2.34 18.04 -2.00
N LEU A 808 -3.34 18.93 -2.12
CA LEU A 808 -4.74 18.65 -1.83
C LEU A 808 -5.35 17.68 -2.87
N ASN A 809 -5.09 17.90 -4.15
CA ASN A 809 -5.59 17.06 -5.25
C ASN A 809 -5.07 15.61 -5.21
N ASN A 810 -3.97 15.35 -4.49
CA ASN A 810 -3.42 14.00 -4.38
C ASN A 810 -3.67 13.32 -3.02
N GLN A 811 -4.57 13.87 -2.19
CA GLN A 811 -4.95 13.26 -0.91
C GLN A 811 -5.81 11.99 -1.11
N PRO A 812 -5.67 10.97 -0.24
CA PRO A 812 -4.85 10.93 0.98
C PRO A 812 -3.37 10.61 0.70
N MET A 813 -2.46 11.47 1.16
CA MET A 813 -1.01 11.24 1.13
C MET A 813 -0.27 12.17 2.12
N GLY A 814 1.01 11.87 2.36
CA GLY A 814 1.83 12.64 3.30
C GLY A 814 1.43 12.40 4.76
N PHE A 815 2.00 13.19 5.66
CA PHE A 815 1.85 13.01 7.11
C PHE A 815 0.64 13.75 7.70
N TYR A 816 0.25 14.89 7.13
CA TYR A 816 -0.75 15.79 7.72
C TYR A 816 -2.10 15.76 6.98
N HIS A 817 -3.19 15.91 7.74
CA HIS A 817 -4.54 16.00 7.19
C HIS A 817 -4.71 17.29 6.36
N PRO A 818 -5.57 17.29 5.31
CA PRO A 818 -5.85 18.48 4.49
C PRO A 818 -6.13 19.77 5.28
N ALA A 819 -6.83 19.66 6.42
CA ALA A 819 -7.12 20.79 7.30
C ALA A 819 -5.85 21.49 7.81
N THR A 820 -4.83 20.73 8.23
CA THR A 820 -3.55 21.27 8.69
C THR A 820 -2.75 21.85 7.53
N ILE A 821 -2.77 21.21 6.35
CA ILE A 821 -2.13 21.73 5.13
C ILE A 821 -2.71 23.10 4.75
N VAL A 822 -4.03 23.24 4.75
CA VAL A 822 -4.71 24.52 4.46
C VAL A 822 -4.34 25.59 5.48
N LYS A 823 -4.31 25.24 6.77
CA LYS A 823 -3.93 26.19 7.84
C LYS A 823 -2.47 26.60 7.73
N ASP A 824 -1.60 25.68 7.35
CA ASP A 824 -0.19 25.96 7.12
C ASP A 824 0.01 26.93 5.96
N ALA A 825 -0.63 26.69 4.82
CA ALA A 825 -0.54 27.59 3.68
C ALA A 825 -1.10 29.00 4.01
N GLN A 826 -2.18 29.07 4.81
CA GLN A 826 -2.73 30.34 5.28
C GLN A 826 -1.77 31.11 6.20
N ARG A 827 -1.05 30.43 7.09
CA ARG A 827 0.01 31.05 7.92
C ARG A 827 1.15 31.61 7.07
N HIS A 828 1.42 31.01 5.92
CA HIS A 828 2.38 31.48 4.92
C HIS A 828 1.81 32.53 3.96
N GLY A 829 0.59 33.03 4.20
CA GLY A 829 -0.02 34.13 3.44
C GLY A 829 -0.81 33.70 2.20
N LEU A 830 -0.97 32.40 1.94
CA LEU A 830 -1.83 31.92 0.85
C LEU A 830 -3.30 32.18 1.18
N LYS A 831 -3.98 32.92 0.31
CA LYS A 831 -5.43 33.05 0.37
C LYS A 831 -6.08 31.77 -0.14
N VAL A 832 -6.81 31.08 0.73
CA VAL A 832 -7.61 29.89 0.39
C VAL A 832 -9.08 30.27 0.38
N LEU A 833 -9.77 29.94 -0.71
CA LEU A 833 -11.13 30.34 -0.99
C LEU A 833 -12.05 29.10 -0.93
N PRO A 834 -13.28 29.25 -0.40
CA PRO A 834 -14.19 28.13 -0.20
C PRO A 834 -14.65 27.53 -1.54
N ILE A 835 -15.27 26.36 -1.47
CA ILE A 835 -15.99 25.78 -2.61
C ILE A 835 -17.07 26.78 -3.04
N ASP A 836 -17.23 26.97 -4.35
CA ASP A 836 -18.21 27.87 -4.96
C ASP A 836 -18.74 27.20 -6.24
N VAL A 837 -20.03 26.87 -6.32
CA VAL A 837 -20.58 26.17 -7.49
C VAL A 837 -20.49 26.97 -8.79
N MET A 838 -20.29 28.29 -8.70
CA MET A 838 -20.12 29.17 -9.86
C MET A 838 -18.67 29.24 -10.35
N LYS A 839 -17.70 28.67 -9.62
CA LYS A 839 -16.26 28.81 -9.92
C LYS A 839 -15.43 27.55 -9.72
N SER A 840 -15.69 26.76 -8.68
CA SER A 840 -14.92 25.57 -8.33
C SER A 840 -15.06 24.49 -9.40
N GLU A 841 -13.93 23.90 -9.76
CA GLU A 841 -13.86 22.64 -10.52
C GLU A 841 -13.96 21.44 -9.56
N TRP A 842 -13.89 20.22 -10.09
CA TRP A 842 -13.77 19.02 -9.25
C TRP A 842 -12.51 19.07 -8.38
N GLN A 843 -11.36 19.34 -8.99
CA GLN A 843 -10.07 19.52 -8.34
C GLN A 843 -9.90 20.95 -7.79
N CYS A 844 -9.01 21.14 -6.82
CA CYS A 844 -8.57 22.47 -6.41
C CYS A 844 -7.81 23.16 -7.53
N THR A 845 -8.08 24.46 -7.73
CA THR A 845 -7.52 25.28 -8.82
C THR A 845 -6.96 26.60 -8.27
N LEU A 846 -6.30 27.39 -9.12
CA LEU A 846 -5.78 28.71 -8.77
C LEU A 846 -6.57 29.82 -9.47
N GLU A 847 -6.71 30.97 -8.80
CA GLU A 847 -7.31 32.17 -9.39
C GLU A 847 -6.54 33.44 -8.99
N HIS A 848 -6.52 34.44 -9.86
CA HIS A 848 -5.87 35.73 -9.53
C HIS A 848 -6.65 36.46 -8.44
N SER A 849 -5.94 36.89 -7.40
CA SER A 849 -6.53 37.70 -6.33
C SER A 849 -6.85 39.08 -6.90
N ALA A 850 -8.11 39.51 -6.83
CA ALA A 850 -8.63 40.76 -7.42
C ALA A 850 -8.12 42.07 -6.75
N ILE A 851 -6.91 42.10 -6.21
CA ILE A 851 -6.32 43.25 -5.54
C ILE A 851 -5.02 43.65 -6.28
N SER A 852 -5.15 44.26 -7.46
CA SER A 852 -3.99 44.87 -8.16
C SER A 852 -4.37 46.04 -9.08
N SER A 853 -5.54 46.66 -8.90
CA SER A 853 -5.94 47.80 -9.74
C SER A 853 -6.56 48.91 -8.90
N GLN A 854 -5.72 49.62 -8.14
CA GLN A 854 -5.84 51.05 -7.82
C GLN A 854 -4.87 51.41 -6.69
N GLN A 855 -3.60 51.70 -7.03
CA GLN A 855 -2.74 52.67 -6.32
C GLN A 855 -1.43 52.82 -7.10
N SER A 856 -1.52 53.49 -8.25
CA SER A 856 -0.37 54.19 -8.83
C SER A 856 -0.12 55.44 -8.00
N VAL A 857 0.75 55.36 -7.00
CA VAL A 857 1.24 56.56 -6.32
C VAL A 857 2.43 57.07 -7.12
N GLN A 858 2.21 58.18 -7.83
CA GLN A 858 3.27 58.99 -8.43
C GLN A 858 4.29 59.37 -7.37
N SER A 859 5.56 59.10 -7.68
CA SER A 859 6.74 59.55 -6.96
C SER A 859 6.82 61.08 -6.92
N VAL A 860 6.73 61.66 -5.73
CA VAL A 860 7.22 63.02 -5.46
C VAL A 860 8.22 62.91 -4.30
N ILE A 861 9.49 63.15 -4.63
CA ILE A 861 10.59 63.30 -3.68
C ILE A 861 10.48 64.72 -3.09
N PRO A 862 10.70 64.88 -1.76
CA PRO A 862 11.57 65.96 -1.35
C PRO A 862 12.61 65.58 -0.29
N SER A 863 13.71 66.33 -0.37
CA SER A 863 14.98 66.27 0.35
C SER A 863 14.97 66.93 1.74
N GLU A 864 15.91 66.46 2.57
CA GLU A 864 16.72 67.19 3.57
C GLU A 864 16.07 67.90 4.79
N ALA A 865 16.29 67.26 5.95
CA ALA A 865 16.75 67.75 7.27
C ALA A 865 16.54 69.21 7.72
N SER A 866 15.91 69.39 8.89
CA SER A 866 16.53 69.90 10.15
C SER A 866 15.50 70.17 11.28
N PRO A 867 15.92 70.27 12.57
CA PRO A 867 15.12 69.96 13.76
C PRO A 867 14.62 71.20 14.52
N LEU A 868 13.63 71.03 15.43
CA LEU A 868 13.57 71.59 16.81
C LEU A 868 12.15 71.58 17.44
N GLN A 869 12.13 71.22 18.74
CA GLN A 869 11.30 71.72 19.87
C GLN A 869 9.82 71.33 20.06
N ASP A 870 9.66 70.33 20.94
CA ASP A 870 8.86 70.25 22.19
C ASP A 870 7.90 71.40 22.58
N LYS A 871 6.62 71.05 22.79
CA LYS A 871 5.74 71.43 23.94
C LYS A 871 4.28 70.99 23.73
N GLY A 872 3.68 70.37 24.76
CA GLY A 872 2.25 70.54 25.07
C GLY A 872 1.39 69.28 25.18
N GLU A 873 0.98 68.97 26.42
CA GLU A 873 0.08 67.90 26.85
C GLU A 873 -1.36 68.00 26.31
N GLY A 874 -2.06 66.85 26.22
CA GLY A 874 -3.50 66.75 26.03
C GLY A 874 -3.99 65.31 25.86
N GLU A 875 -4.48 64.70 26.95
CA GLU A 875 -5.14 63.39 26.95
C GLU A 875 -6.45 63.39 26.15
N SER A 876 -6.68 62.38 25.29
CA SER A 876 -7.92 61.57 25.24
C SER A 876 -7.92 60.53 24.11
N ARG A 877 -8.01 59.26 24.52
CA ARG A 877 -8.71 58.10 23.92
C ARG A 877 -9.02 58.11 22.41
N ASP A 878 -8.33 57.25 21.67
CA ASP A 878 -8.93 56.37 20.65
C ASP A 878 -8.07 55.10 20.47
N LEU A 879 -8.60 54.00 21.00
CA LEU A 879 -8.13 52.63 20.80
C LEU A 879 -8.95 52.06 19.64
N PHE A 880 -8.31 51.64 18.55
CA PHE A 880 -8.62 50.51 17.65
C PHE A 880 -7.92 50.75 16.30
N LEU A 881 -6.59 50.60 16.30
CA LEU A 881 -5.85 50.26 15.10
C LEU A 881 -5.39 48.82 15.25
N THR A 882 -5.92 47.96 14.38
CA THR A 882 -5.47 46.59 14.18
C THR A 882 -3.97 46.60 13.88
N GLU A 883 -3.15 46.25 14.85
CA GLU A 883 -1.75 45.92 14.62
C GLU A 883 -1.69 44.73 13.66
N LYS A 884 -1.16 44.96 12.47
CA LYS A 884 -0.75 43.89 11.55
C LYS A 884 0.23 42.99 12.32
N PRO A 885 0.08 41.66 12.29
CA PRO A 885 1.09 40.78 12.85
C PRO A 885 2.37 40.95 12.03
N VAL A 886 3.39 41.56 12.64
CA VAL A 886 4.75 41.57 12.10
C VAL A 886 5.33 40.18 12.36
N VAL A 887 5.05 39.25 11.46
CA VAL A 887 5.94 38.13 11.17
C VAL A 887 6.54 38.46 9.81
N SER A 888 7.87 38.57 9.75
CA SER A 888 8.58 38.79 8.49
C SER A 888 8.27 37.63 7.53
N SER A 889 7.29 37.79 6.65
CA SER A 889 7.00 36.84 5.60
C SER A 889 8.17 36.86 4.62
N GLN A 890 9.02 35.83 4.67
CA GLN A 890 10.14 35.65 3.73
C GLN A 890 9.68 35.13 2.36
N PHE A 891 8.39 34.82 2.21
CA PHE A 891 7.80 34.36 0.96
C PHE A 891 7.13 35.53 0.22
N PRO A 892 7.29 35.65 -1.10
CA PRO A 892 6.55 36.64 -1.88
C PRO A 892 5.04 36.39 -1.67
N VAL A 893 4.28 37.45 -1.34
CA VAL A 893 2.82 37.34 -1.16
C VAL A 893 2.25 36.79 -2.47
N PRO A 894 1.58 35.63 -2.47
CA PRO A 894 1.10 35.02 -3.71
C PRO A 894 0.09 35.95 -4.41
N SER A 895 0.32 36.27 -5.68
CA SER A 895 -0.65 36.96 -6.53
C SER A 895 -1.88 36.09 -6.83
N LEU A 896 -1.75 34.79 -6.61
CA LEU A 896 -2.76 33.75 -6.82
C LEU A 896 -3.36 33.30 -5.48
N ALA A 897 -4.65 33.05 -5.50
CA ALA A 897 -5.40 32.41 -4.43
C ALA A 897 -5.75 30.96 -4.83
N LEU A 898 -5.83 30.08 -3.84
CA LEU A 898 -6.25 28.69 -4.02
C LEU A 898 -7.77 28.59 -3.87
N ARG A 899 -8.44 27.97 -4.84
CA ARG A 899 -9.87 27.63 -4.83
C ARG A 899 -10.04 26.17 -4.43
N LEU A 900 -10.81 25.90 -3.37
CA LEU A 900 -11.16 24.52 -3.03
C LEU A 900 -12.05 23.89 -4.13
N GLY A 901 -11.71 22.66 -4.51
CA GLY A 901 -12.47 21.86 -5.46
C GLY A 901 -13.71 21.20 -4.86
N LEU A 902 -14.69 20.90 -5.72
CA LEU A 902 -15.95 20.23 -5.37
C LEU A 902 -15.73 18.85 -4.72
N ARG A 903 -14.60 18.18 -4.99
CA ARG A 903 -14.25 16.89 -4.37
C ARG A 903 -14.20 16.89 -2.85
N TYR A 904 -14.02 18.06 -2.25
CA TYR A 904 -14.01 18.21 -0.80
C TYR A 904 -15.41 18.35 -0.21
N ALA A 905 -16.47 18.51 -1.01
CA ALA A 905 -17.83 18.41 -0.51
C ALA A 905 -18.17 16.94 -0.20
N ARG A 906 -18.19 16.60 1.10
CA ARG A 906 -18.39 15.23 1.58
C ARG A 906 -19.74 14.70 1.12
N GLY A 907 -19.73 13.56 0.42
CA GLY A 907 -20.93 12.91 -0.10
C GLY A 907 -21.33 13.34 -1.51
N LEU A 908 -20.72 14.38 -2.07
CA LEU A 908 -20.93 14.76 -3.47
C LEU A 908 -20.25 13.75 -4.40
N ARG A 909 -21.04 13.15 -5.29
CA ARG A 909 -20.53 12.23 -6.31
C ARG A 909 -19.82 12.98 -7.44
N GLU A 910 -18.74 12.38 -7.95
CA GLU A 910 -17.94 12.97 -9.02
C GLU A 910 -18.76 13.17 -10.29
N GLU A 911 -19.62 12.21 -10.65
CA GLU A 911 -20.45 12.31 -11.85
C GLU A 911 -21.42 13.50 -11.77
N ALA A 912 -22.03 13.73 -10.61
CA ALA A 912 -22.93 14.86 -10.38
C ALA A 912 -22.17 16.20 -10.43
N ALA A 913 -20.96 16.25 -9.87
CA ALA A 913 -20.10 17.43 -9.92
C ALA A 913 -19.67 17.76 -11.36
N GLN A 914 -19.35 16.75 -12.18
CA GLN A 914 -19.01 16.92 -13.59
C GLN A 914 -20.18 17.50 -14.39
N VAL A 915 -21.41 17.01 -14.17
CA VAL A 915 -22.62 17.58 -14.81
C VAL A 915 -22.86 19.02 -14.36
N LEU A 916 -22.70 19.32 -13.06
CA LEU A 916 -22.80 20.68 -12.53
C LEU A 916 -21.84 21.63 -13.25
N VAL A 917 -20.55 21.26 -13.34
CA VAL A 917 -19.52 22.05 -14.02
C VAL A 917 -19.85 22.21 -15.51
N HIS A 918 -20.30 21.15 -16.17
CA HIS A 918 -20.68 21.20 -17.58
C HIS A 918 -21.82 22.18 -17.83
N GLN A 919 -22.89 22.11 -17.04
CA GLN A 919 -24.04 23.02 -17.14
C GLN A 919 -23.63 24.46 -16.86
N ARG A 920 -22.86 24.70 -15.80
CA ARG A 920 -22.33 26.03 -15.48
C ARG A 920 -21.54 26.64 -16.66
N ASN A 921 -20.76 25.83 -17.38
CA ASN A 921 -19.98 26.29 -18.53
C ASN A 921 -20.85 26.63 -19.75
N THR A 922 -22.06 26.07 -19.86
CA THR A 922 -23.05 26.50 -20.86
C THR A 922 -23.63 27.87 -20.52
N ALA A 923 -24.04 28.06 -19.27
CA ALA A 923 -24.55 29.34 -18.76
C ALA A 923 -24.47 29.37 -17.22
N PRO A 924 -24.09 30.51 -16.60
CA PRO A 924 -24.10 30.68 -15.15
C PRO A 924 -25.49 30.40 -14.55
N PHE A 925 -25.54 29.77 -13.38
CA PHE A 925 -26.81 29.54 -12.68
C PHE A 925 -27.41 30.85 -12.17
N THR A 926 -28.70 31.02 -12.40
CA THR A 926 -29.45 32.23 -12.07
C THR A 926 -30.17 32.17 -10.72
N SER A 927 -30.42 30.96 -10.20
CA SER A 927 -31.02 30.69 -8.88
C SER A 927 -30.72 29.24 -8.45
N ILE A 928 -30.98 28.92 -7.17
CA ILE A 928 -30.86 27.53 -6.70
C ILE A 928 -31.91 26.63 -7.39
N HIS A 929 -33.08 27.17 -7.73
CA HIS A 929 -34.10 26.45 -8.51
C HIS A 929 -33.60 26.12 -9.93
N ASP A 930 -32.95 27.08 -10.60
CA ASP A 930 -32.31 26.89 -11.90
C ASP A 930 -31.21 25.81 -11.85
N LEU A 931 -30.39 25.81 -10.79
CA LEU A 931 -29.39 24.75 -10.55
C LEU A 931 -30.04 23.36 -10.45
N VAL A 932 -31.06 23.21 -9.60
CA VAL A 932 -31.75 21.91 -9.39
C VAL A 932 -32.43 21.42 -10.67
N HIS A 933 -33.03 22.33 -11.44
CA HIS A 933 -33.68 21.98 -12.70
C HIS A 933 -32.67 21.55 -13.79
N ARG A 934 -31.52 22.23 -13.87
CA ARG A 934 -30.50 21.94 -14.90
C ARG A 934 -29.57 20.79 -14.54
N VAL A 935 -29.50 20.42 -13.26
CA VAL A 935 -28.65 19.33 -12.75
C VAL A 935 -29.51 18.37 -11.89
N PRO A 936 -30.45 17.62 -12.51
CA PRO A 936 -31.35 16.71 -11.80
C PRO A 936 -30.63 15.54 -11.11
N GLU A 937 -29.37 15.28 -11.47
CA GLU A 937 -28.53 14.25 -10.85
C GLU A 937 -28.16 14.55 -9.40
N LEU A 938 -28.20 15.83 -8.99
CA LEU A 938 -27.90 16.25 -7.62
C LEU A 938 -28.99 15.80 -6.66
N ARG A 939 -28.59 15.00 -5.68
CA ARG A 939 -29.49 14.55 -4.62
C ARG A 939 -29.70 15.65 -3.59
N LYS A 940 -30.79 15.52 -2.84
CA LYS A 940 -31.16 16.46 -1.77
C LYS A 940 -30.05 16.60 -0.71
N ASP A 941 -29.43 15.51 -0.30
CA ASP A 941 -28.33 15.49 0.66
C ASP A 941 -27.06 16.17 0.12
N GLU A 942 -26.75 16.01 -1.16
CA GLU A 942 -25.65 16.71 -1.85
C GLU A 942 -25.91 18.23 -1.90
N LEU A 943 -27.13 18.65 -2.26
CA LEU A 943 -27.53 20.07 -2.26
C LEU A 943 -27.51 20.70 -0.86
N ASN A 944 -28.00 19.97 0.15
CA ASN A 944 -27.95 20.41 1.54
C ASN A 944 -26.51 20.60 2.00
N THR A 945 -25.61 19.68 1.62
CA THR A 945 -24.18 19.80 1.93
C THR A 945 -23.57 21.04 1.25
N LEU A 946 -23.83 21.25 -0.04
CA LEU A 946 -23.35 22.42 -0.79
C LEU A 946 -23.85 23.74 -0.17
N ALA A 947 -25.10 23.78 0.30
CA ALA A 947 -25.64 24.94 1.00
C ALA A 947 -25.00 25.13 2.40
N GLU A 948 -24.85 24.06 3.18
CA GLU A 948 -24.26 24.08 4.54
C GLU A 948 -22.81 24.60 4.57
N ILE A 949 -22.02 24.25 3.55
CA ILE A 949 -20.63 24.70 3.42
C ILE A 949 -20.53 26.07 2.72
N GLY A 950 -21.66 26.60 2.24
CA GLY A 950 -21.76 27.92 1.60
C GLY A 950 -21.33 27.95 0.14
N ALA A 951 -21.29 26.81 -0.54
CA ALA A 951 -20.93 26.73 -1.96
C ALA A 951 -21.97 27.37 -2.89
N LEU A 952 -23.22 27.52 -2.42
CA LEU A 952 -24.30 28.16 -3.18
C LEU A 952 -24.42 29.68 -2.94
N ASN A 953 -23.57 30.26 -2.08
CA ASN A 953 -23.72 31.66 -1.64
C ASN A 953 -23.53 32.68 -2.77
N SER A 954 -22.86 32.29 -3.85
CA SER A 954 -22.55 33.11 -5.02
C SER A 954 -23.69 33.16 -6.05
N ILE A 955 -24.68 32.27 -5.94
CA ILE A 955 -25.85 32.26 -6.81
C ILE A 955 -26.69 33.50 -6.48
N LYS A 956 -26.90 34.35 -7.48
CA LYS A 956 -27.67 35.59 -7.31
C LYS A 956 -29.14 35.25 -7.09
N THR A 957 -29.81 35.99 -6.21
CA THR A 957 -31.28 36.04 -6.15
C THR A 957 -31.73 37.43 -6.51
N GLY A 958 -32.73 37.54 -7.38
CA GLY A 958 -33.10 38.81 -8.01
C GLY A 958 -33.56 39.92 -7.06
N HIS A 959 -33.79 39.69 -5.76
CA HIS A 959 -34.36 40.69 -4.84
C HIS A 959 -33.58 40.80 -3.52
N GLY A 960 -33.07 42.02 -3.26
CA GLY A 960 -32.39 42.37 -2.02
C GLY A 960 -33.35 42.53 -0.84
N SER A 961 -33.15 41.75 0.22
CA SER A 961 -33.41 42.19 1.60
C SER A 961 -32.54 41.40 2.58
N ALA A 962 -31.24 41.68 2.60
CA ALA A 962 -30.43 41.31 3.75
C ALA A 962 -30.93 42.11 4.97
N ARG A 963 -31.46 41.44 5.99
CA ARG A 963 -31.77 42.08 7.29
C ARG A 963 -30.47 42.51 7.94
N ILE A 964 -30.18 43.82 7.91
CA ILE A 964 -29.17 44.44 8.76
C ILE A 964 -29.69 44.37 10.21
N PRO A 965 -28.90 43.90 11.20
CA PRO A 965 -29.26 43.98 12.61
C PRO A 965 -29.52 45.44 13.01
N ALA A 966 -30.58 45.70 13.78
CA ALA A 966 -31.04 47.04 14.17
C ALA A 966 -30.01 47.88 14.98
N ASP A 967 -28.83 47.32 15.27
CA ASP A 967 -27.84 47.90 16.17
C ASP A 967 -26.78 48.74 15.42
N GLN A 968 -26.86 48.83 14.08
CA GLN A 968 -25.93 49.60 13.23
C GLN A 968 -26.60 50.65 12.33
N ILE A 969 -27.78 51.16 12.70
CA ILE A 969 -28.43 52.27 11.99
C ILE A 969 -28.29 53.54 12.81
N ASN A 970 -27.15 54.20 12.68
CA ASN A 970 -27.00 55.62 12.98
C ASN A 970 -26.11 56.25 11.90
N ASN A 971 -26.70 56.50 10.74
CA ASN A 971 -26.59 57.74 9.98
C ASN A 971 -27.28 57.56 8.62
N GLN A 972 -28.25 58.44 8.37
CA GLN A 972 -28.95 58.53 7.10
C GLN A 972 -27.96 58.86 5.97
N SER A 973 -27.72 57.89 5.07
CA SER A 973 -27.38 58.18 3.68
C SER A 973 -27.68 56.97 2.79
N THR A 974 -28.55 57.23 1.80
CA THR A 974 -28.88 56.50 0.59
C THR A 974 -27.99 55.28 0.26
N ILE A 975 -28.41 54.07 0.66
CA ILE A 975 -27.77 52.82 0.24
C ILE A 975 -28.32 52.44 -1.14
N LYS A 976 -27.48 52.56 -2.18
CA LYS A 976 -27.70 51.93 -3.49
C LYS A 976 -27.83 50.42 -3.28
N ASN A 977 -28.81 49.78 -3.92
CA ASN A 977 -28.97 48.32 -3.99
C ASN A 977 -27.65 47.67 -4.45
N TYR A 978 -26.86 47.15 -3.52
CA TYR A 978 -25.75 46.25 -3.82
C TYR A 978 -26.26 44.82 -3.62
N ASP A 979 -26.14 44.01 -4.67
CA ASP A 979 -26.37 42.56 -4.66
C ASP A 979 -25.47 41.91 -3.59
N LEU A 980 -26.03 41.56 -2.43
CA LEU A 980 -25.32 40.87 -1.36
C LEU A 980 -25.37 39.35 -1.57
N PRO A 981 -24.26 38.61 -1.35
CA PRO A 981 -24.24 37.15 -1.43
C PRO A 981 -25.23 36.51 -0.45
N LEU A 982 -25.82 35.36 -0.83
CA LEU A 982 -26.70 34.61 0.06
C LEU A 982 -25.96 34.15 1.32
N HIS A 983 -26.64 34.21 2.47
CA HIS A 983 -26.14 33.57 3.68
C HIS A 983 -26.46 32.05 3.63
N ARG A 984 -25.61 31.20 4.22
CA ARG A 984 -25.75 29.72 4.15
C ARG A 984 -27.12 29.19 4.58
N ARG A 985 -27.72 29.85 5.58
CA ARG A 985 -29.09 29.55 6.08
C ARG A 985 -30.17 29.87 5.04
N ASP A 986 -29.99 30.92 4.26
CA ASP A 986 -30.88 31.28 3.15
C ASP A 986 -30.76 30.27 2.00
N ALA A 987 -29.52 29.88 1.67
CA ALA A 987 -29.29 28.83 0.68
C ALA A 987 -29.96 27.50 1.06
N LEU A 988 -29.85 27.07 2.32
CA LEU A 988 -30.55 25.86 2.81
C LEU A 988 -32.06 25.97 2.70
N TRP A 989 -32.61 27.13 3.05
CA TRP A 989 -34.05 27.38 2.94
C TRP A 989 -34.52 27.28 1.48
N GLN A 990 -33.74 27.82 0.55
CA GLN A 990 -34.02 27.75 -0.89
C GLN A 990 -33.87 26.33 -1.45
N VAL A 991 -32.88 25.55 -1.01
CA VAL A 991 -32.75 24.13 -1.40
C VAL A 991 -33.98 23.33 -0.98
N GLU A 992 -34.42 23.47 0.27
CA GLU A 992 -35.62 22.78 0.77
C GLU A 992 -36.89 23.18 0.02
N ARG A 993 -36.93 24.37 -0.58
CA ARG A 993 -38.02 24.81 -1.46
C ARG A 993 -37.88 24.23 -2.86
N ALA A 994 -36.70 24.33 -3.48
CA ALA A 994 -36.45 23.88 -4.85
C ALA A 994 -36.63 22.36 -5.04
N VAL A 995 -36.43 21.57 -3.98
CA VAL A 995 -36.60 20.10 -4.03
C VAL A 995 -38.06 19.67 -3.79
N ARG A 996 -38.93 20.56 -3.29
CA ARG A 996 -40.36 20.25 -3.14
C ARG A 996 -41.03 20.22 -4.51
N HIS A 997 -41.65 19.10 -4.85
CA HIS A 997 -42.53 19.04 -6.00
C HIS A 997 -43.86 19.71 -5.63
N SER A 998 -44.11 20.89 -6.21
CA SER A 998 -45.47 21.42 -6.35
C SER A 998 -46.26 20.42 -7.20
N GLY A 999 -47.49 20.09 -6.82
CA GLY A 999 -48.36 19.31 -7.71
C GLY A 999 -48.72 20.10 -8.98
N PRO A 1000 -49.27 19.47 -10.04
CA PRO A 1000 -49.59 20.13 -11.31
C PRO A 1000 -50.50 21.36 -11.20
N LEU A 1001 -51.26 21.47 -10.09
CA LEU A 1001 -52.15 22.58 -9.79
C LEU A 1001 -51.43 23.85 -9.31
N LEU A 1002 -50.21 23.71 -8.78
CA LEU A 1002 -49.42 24.78 -8.16
C LEU A 1002 -48.19 25.17 -8.99
N ASP A 1003 -47.85 24.42 -10.04
CA ASP A 1003 -46.72 24.72 -10.95
C ASP A 1003 -46.84 26.08 -11.65
N ALA A 1004 -48.06 26.56 -11.87
CA ALA A 1004 -48.33 27.85 -12.49
C ALA A 1004 -48.22 29.05 -11.53
N LEU A 1005 -48.06 28.81 -10.22
CA LEU A 1005 -47.95 29.85 -9.20
C LEU A 1005 -46.47 30.04 -8.81
N SER A 1006 -45.85 31.14 -9.27
CA SER A 1006 -44.55 31.55 -8.74
C SER A 1006 -44.70 31.99 -7.28
N GLU A 1007 -44.26 31.16 -6.34
CA GLU A 1007 -44.04 31.60 -4.97
C GLU A 1007 -42.89 32.65 -4.94
N PRO A 1008 -43.01 33.74 -4.17
CA PRO A 1008 -41.96 34.75 -4.08
C PRO A 1008 -40.71 34.23 -3.34
N ASP A 1009 -39.52 34.62 -3.81
CA ASP A 1009 -38.24 34.34 -3.14
C ASP A 1009 -38.15 35.08 -1.80
N ALA A 1010 -38.54 34.40 -0.72
CA ALA A 1010 -38.40 34.91 0.64
C ALA A 1010 -37.08 34.46 1.27
N ALA A 1011 -36.40 35.38 1.97
CA ALA A 1011 -35.26 35.06 2.83
C ALA A 1011 -35.64 34.07 3.94
N SER A 1012 -34.65 33.36 4.49
CA SER A 1012 -34.91 32.38 5.55
C SER A 1012 -35.57 33.08 6.75
N PRO A 1013 -36.63 32.49 7.33
CA PRO A 1013 -37.21 32.98 8.58
C PRO A 1013 -36.28 32.72 9.78
N LEU A 1014 -35.24 31.89 9.60
CA LEU A 1014 -34.27 31.53 10.64
C LEU A 1014 -33.12 32.53 10.72
N ARG A 1015 -32.52 32.65 11.90
CA ARG A 1015 -31.33 33.49 12.10
C ARG A 1015 -30.16 32.96 11.25
N ALA A 1016 -29.35 33.90 10.75
CA ALA A 1016 -28.08 33.58 10.12
C ALA A 1016 -27.20 32.73 11.05
N MET A 1017 -26.41 31.84 10.44
CA MET A 1017 -25.47 30.98 11.17
C MET A 1017 -24.41 31.86 11.84
N ASN A 1018 -24.14 31.58 13.11
CA ASN A 1018 -23.01 32.20 13.79
C ASN A 1018 -21.67 31.57 13.35
N ALA A 1019 -20.55 32.05 13.88
CA ALA A 1019 -19.22 31.55 13.50
C ALA A 1019 -19.01 30.07 13.88
N GLU A 1020 -19.49 29.62 15.04
CA GLU A 1020 -19.38 28.23 15.49
C GLU A 1020 -20.22 27.29 14.62
N GLU A 1021 -21.44 27.67 14.28
CA GLU A 1021 -22.31 26.88 13.39
C GLU A 1021 -21.66 26.71 12.00
N ARG A 1022 -21.04 27.76 11.46
CA ARG A 1022 -20.31 27.67 10.19
C ARG A 1022 -19.06 26.80 10.29
N LEU A 1023 -18.32 26.88 11.39
CA LEU A 1023 -17.15 26.05 11.65
C LEU A 1023 -17.52 24.57 11.71
N VAL A 1024 -18.58 24.23 12.45
CA VAL A 1024 -19.08 22.85 12.55
C VAL A 1024 -19.57 22.36 11.19
N ALA A 1025 -20.29 23.19 10.42
CA ALA A 1025 -20.73 22.85 9.07
C ALA A 1025 -19.55 22.63 8.11
N ASP A 1026 -18.50 23.45 8.18
CA ASP A 1026 -17.28 23.33 7.39
C ASP A 1026 -16.57 22.00 7.64
N PHE A 1027 -16.33 21.63 8.90
CA PHE A 1027 -15.67 20.36 9.23
C PHE A 1027 -16.55 19.15 8.91
N ARG A 1028 -17.87 19.23 9.13
CA ARG A 1028 -18.78 18.15 8.77
C ARG A 1028 -18.84 17.94 7.25
N GLY A 1029 -18.97 19.02 6.51
CA GLY A 1029 -19.22 19.03 5.07
C GLY A 1029 -17.97 19.00 4.21
N THR A 1030 -16.81 19.46 4.71
CA THR A 1030 -15.54 19.44 3.95
C THR A 1030 -14.34 18.85 4.67
N GLY A 1031 -14.46 18.53 5.97
CA GLY A 1031 -13.34 18.06 6.79
C GLY A 1031 -12.31 19.13 7.15
N MET A 1032 -12.52 20.38 6.74
CA MET A 1032 -11.64 21.52 7.01
C MET A 1032 -12.42 22.84 6.99
N THR A 1033 -11.77 23.95 7.34
CA THR A 1033 -12.36 25.29 7.17
C THR A 1033 -11.36 26.22 6.51
N VAL A 1034 -11.84 27.11 5.63
CA VAL A 1034 -11.06 28.23 5.08
C VAL A 1034 -11.08 29.45 6.00
N GLY A 1035 -11.97 29.47 7.02
CA GLY A 1035 -12.04 30.54 8.02
C GLY A 1035 -10.93 30.47 9.07
N PRO A 1036 -11.00 31.30 10.13
CA PRO A 1036 -10.08 31.22 11.27
C PRO A 1036 -10.00 29.80 11.86
N HIS A 1037 -8.83 29.44 12.40
CA HIS A 1037 -8.65 28.18 13.13
C HIS A 1037 -9.56 28.13 14.38
N PRO A 1038 -10.10 26.96 14.80
CA PRO A 1038 -10.99 26.86 15.97
C PRO A 1038 -10.47 27.56 17.23
N MET A 1039 -9.17 27.47 17.50
CA MET A 1039 -8.53 28.11 18.65
C MET A 1039 -8.59 29.64 18.62
N ALA A 1040 -8.66 30.27 17.44
CA ALA A 1040 -8.70 31.72 17.30
C ALA A 1040 -9.96 32.31 17.95
N TYR A 1041 -11.12 31.65 17.80
CA TYR A 1041 -12.39 32.09 18.39
C TYR A 1041 -12.37 32.09 19.92
N HIS A 1042 -11.51 31.26 20.52
CA HIS A 1042 -11.40 31.10 21.96
C HIS A 1042 -10.11 31.71 22.53
N ARG A 1043 -9.30 32.39 21.72
CA ARG A 1043 -7.99 32.90 22.14
C ARG A 1043 -8.03 33.79 23.39
N PRO A 1044 -8.99 34.74 23.54
CA PRO A 1044 -9.08 35.54 24.78
C PRO A 1044 -9.31 34.68 26.02
N ARG A 1045 -10.16 33.65 25.92
CA ARG A 1045 -10.43 32.70 27.02
C ARG A 1045 -9.20 31.84 27.33
N MET A 1046 -8.49 31.38 26.29
CA MET A 1046 -7.26 30.59 26.45
C MET A 1046 -6.17 31.39 27.15
N GLN A 1047 -6.00 32.66 26.79
CA GLN A 1047 -5.03 33.55 27.43
C GLN A 1047 -5.38 33.80 28.91
N ALA A 1048 -6.66 33.97 29.24
CA ALA A 1048 -7.12 34.16 30.62
C ALA A 1048 -6.80 32.96 31.54
N ILE A 1049 -6.73 31.73 31.00
CA ILE A 1049 -6.34 30.53 31.75
C ILE A 1049 -4.84 30.19 31.63
N GLY A 1050 -4.05 31.09 31.04
CA GLY A 1050 -2.58 30.99 30.93
C GLY A 1050 -2.07 30.12 29.78
N VAL A 1051 -2.90 29.77 28.80
CA VAL A 1051 -2.47 29.01 27.62
C VAL A 1051 -1.76 29.93 26.62
N ARG A 1052 -0.50 29.60 26.31
CA ARG A 1052 0.36 30.35 25.39
C ARG A 1052 0.09 29.97 23.93
N LYS A 1053 0.41 30.88 23.00
CA LYS A 1053 0.38 30.61 21.55
C LYS A 1053 1.60 29.79 21.15
N ALA A 1054 1.47 28.95 20.12
CA ALA A 1054 2.59 28.18 19.60
C ALA A 1054 3.76 29.07 19.15
N SER A 1055 3.48 30.21 18.50
CA SER A 1055 4.51 31.16 18.04
C SER A 1055 5.29 31.85 19.17
N GLU A 1056 4.76 31.91 20.38
CA GLU A 1056 5.41 32.56 21.52
C GLU A 1056 6.47 31.66 22.18
N LEU A 1057 6.39 30.34 21.98
CA LEU A 1057 7.20 29.38 22.73
C LEU A 1057 8.71 29.54 22.49
N GLY A 1058 9.11 30.00 21.30
CA GLY A 1058 10.52 30.21 20.96
C GLY A 1058 11.21 31.32 21.76
N GLY A 1059 10.44 32.30 22.25
CA GLY A 1059 10.95 33.40 23.07
C GLY A 1059 10.96 33.09 24.58
N ILE A 1060 10.46 31.93 25.00
CA ILE A 1060 10.33 31.58 26.41
C ILE A 1060 11.60 30.86 26.91
N PRO A 1061 12.18 31.25 28.07
CA PRO A 1061 13.34 30.58 28.64
C PRO A 1061 13.12 29.07 28.88
N ASN A 1062 14.16 28.28 28.60
CA ASN A 1062 14.17 26.85 28.87
C ASN A 1062 13.96 26.56 30.39
N GLY A 1063 13.15 25.55 30.70
CA GLY A 1063 12.83 25.16 32.08
C GLY A 1063 11.64 25.89 32.71
N GLN A 1064 11.01 26.83 31.99
CA GLN A 1064 9.83 27.52 32.50
C GLN A 1064 8.57 26.64 32.46
N HIS A 1065 7.77 26.70 33.52
CA HIS A 1065 6.46 26.05 33.57
C HIS A 1065 5.43 26.87 32.77
N LEU A 1066 4.71 26.23 31.86
CA LEU A 1066 3.66 26.88 31.08
C LEU A 1066 2.52 25.91 30.70
N ARG A 1067 1.49 26.47 30.05
CA ARG A 1067 0.39 25.71 29.45
C ARG A 1067 0.34 25.94 27.95
N ILE A 1068 0.22 24.86 27.20
CA ILE A 1068 -0.10 24.87 25.76
C ILE A 1068 -1.45 24.20 25.55
N GLY A 1069 -2.16 24.58 24.49
CA GLY A 1069 -3.43 23.98 24.14
C GLY A 1069 -3.74 24.15 22.67
N GLY A 1070 -4.37 23.15 22.07
CA GLY A 1070 -4.65 23.15 20.64
C GLY A 1070 -5.40 21.91 20.17
N CYS A 1071 -5.70 21.89 18.87
CA CYS A 1071 -6.23 20.71 18.18
C CYS A 1071 -5.13 19.66 18.08
N VAL A 1072 -5.38 18.42 18.48
CA VAL A 1072 -4.42 17.33 18.33
C VAL A 1072 -4.36 16.95 16.85
N ILE A 1073 -3.22 17.21 16.21
CA ILE A 1073 -3.00 16.88 14.79
C ILE A 1073 -2.16 15.63 14.61
N ALA A 1074 -1.35 15.24 15.62
CA ALA A 1074 -0.59 14.00 15.59
C ALA A 1074 -0.40 13.37 16.97
N ARG A 1075 -0.45 12.03 17.01
CA ARG A 1075 -0.08 11.20 18.18
C ARG A 1075 0.92 10.15 17.75
N GLN A 1076 2.05 10.05 18.45
CA GLN A 1076 3.07 9.06 18.13
C GLN A 1076 3.53 8.33 19.39
N ARG A 1077 3.59 6.99 19.32
CA ARG A 1077 4.20 6.15 20.36
C ARG A 1077 5.21 5.17 19.74
N PRO A 1078 6.39 5.65 19.30
CA PRO A 1078 7.37 4.77 18.66
C PRO A 1078 7.83 3.65 19.59
N GLY A 1079 7.95 2.42 19.09
CA GLY A 1079 8.44 1.28 19.88
C GLY A 1079 9.85 1.45 20.46
N THR A 1080 10.68 2.29 19.83
CA THR A 1080 12.03 2.67 20.29
C THR A 1080 12.05 3.69 21.42
N ALA A 1081 10.92 4.36 21.68
CA ALA A 1081 10.83 5.45 22.64
C ALA A 1081 10.49 4.99 24.07
N LYS A 1082 10.69 3.71 24.41
CA LYS A 1082 10.48 3.14 25.76
C LYS A 1082 9.14 3.54 26.41
N GLY A 1083 8.06 3.56 25.60
CA GLY A 1083 6.70 3.84 26.06
C GLY A 1083 6.29 5.31 26.13
N PHE A 1084 7.16 6.26 25.80
CA PHE A 1084 6.80 7.69 25.70
C PHE A 1084 5.83 7.96 24.56
N VAL A 1085 4.94 8.94 24.76
CA VAL A 1085 3.98 9.41 23.74
C VAL A 1085 4.29 10.86 23.37
N PHE A 1086 4.32 11.15 22.08
CA PHE A 1086 4.54 12.48 21.53
C PHE A 1086 3.23 13.02 20.94
N LEU A 1087 2.86 14.23 21.32
CA LEU A 1087 1.70 14.93 20.79
C LEU A 1087 2.12 16.20 20.05
N SER A 1088 1.41 16.51 18.97
CA SER A 1088 1.49 17.80 18.28
C SER A 1088 0.12 18.47 18.32
N LEU A 1089 0.08 19.68 18.88
CA LEU A 1089 -1.11 20.49 19.11
C LEU A 1089 -1.06 21.71 18.20
N GLU A 1090 -2.02 21.85 17.29
CA GLU A 1090 -2.14 22.99 16.38
C GLU A 1090 -3.03 24.09 16.97
N ASP A 1091 -2.58 25.34 16.84
CA ASP A 1091 -3.40 26.54 17.04
C ASP A 1091 -3.31 27.49 15.83
N GLU A 1092 -3.94 28.66 15.90
CA GLU A 1092 -3.93 29.62 14.79
C GLU A 1092 -2.55 30.17 14.42
N THR A 1093 -1.54 29.96 15.28
CA THR A 1093 -0.18 30.48 15.10
C THR A 1093 0.84 29.43 14.72
N GLY A 1094 0.54 28.15 14.90
CA GLY A 1094 1.44 27.06 14.53
C GLY A 1094 1.22 25.80 15.36
N VAL A 1095 2.27 25.00 15.49
CA VAL A 1095 2.24 23.70 16.17
C VAL A 1095 3.09 23.74 17.44
N ALA A 1096 2.49 23.37 18.57
CA ALA A 1096 3.17 23.15 19.84
C ALA A 1096 3.33 21.64 20.10
N ASN A 1097 4.52 21.23 20.54
CA ASN A 1097 4.86 19.83 20.74
C ASN A 1097 4.86 19.47 22.24
N ALA A 1098 4.28 18.34 22.61
CA ALA A 1098 4.33 17.79 23.97
C ALA A 1098 4.97 16.39 24.00
N ILE A 1099 5.55 16.04 25.15
CA ILE A 1099 6.11 14.73 25.46
C ILE A 1099 5.41 14.22 26.72
N ILE A 1100 4.77 13.05 26.64
CA ILE A 1100 4.04 12.41 27.73
C ILE A 1100 4.82 11.19 28.21
N HIS A 1101 5.11 11.16 29.51
CA HIS A 1101 5.77 10.03 30.16
C HIS A 1101 4.85 8.79 30.24
N PRO A 1102 5.41 7.56 30.24
CA PRO A 1102 4.63 6.32 30.29
C PRO A 1102 3.58 6.28 31.41
N ASP A 1103 3.96 6.68 32.63
CA ASP A 1103 3.06 6.69 33.79
C ASP A 1103 1.88 7.65 33.62
N LEU A 1104 2.14 8.84 33.06
CA LEU A 1104 1.11 9.84 32.81
C LEU A 1104 0.17 9.40 31.67
N PHE A 1105 0.72 8.72 30.65
CA PHE A 1105 -0.06 8.14 29.57
C PHE A 1105 -0.96 7.02 30.09
N GLN A 1106 -0.45 6.10 30.92
CA GLN A 1106 -1.27 5.03 31.49
C GLN A 1106 -2.44 5.58 32.31
N LYS A 1107 -2.21 6.62 33.13
CA LYS A 1107 -3.26 7.30 33.91
C LYS A 1107 -4.31 7.97 33.04
N ASN A 1108 -3.92 8.55 31.89
CA ASN A 1108 -4.79 9.34 31.03
C ASN A 1108 -5.03 8.70 29.65
N ARG A 1109 -4.95 7.38 29.54
CA ARG A 1109 -4.88 6.68 28.25
C ARG A 1109 -6.06 7.02 27.33
N LEU A 1110 -7.28 6.94 27.85
CA LEU A 1110 -8.50 7.27 27.08
C LEU A 1110 -8.47 8.73 26.60
N LEU A 1111 -8.12 9.66 27.49
CA LEU A 1111 -8.07 11.09 27.21
C LEU A 1111 -7.04 11.41 26.11
N VAL A 1112 -5.81 10.90 26.26
CA VAL A 1112 -4.71 11.15 25.31
C VAL A 1112 -5.01 10.51 23.96
N SER A 1113 -5.63 9.32 23.92
CA SER A 1113 -5.90 8.59 22.68
C SER A 1113 -7.15 9.04 21.91
N SER A 1114 -8.12 9.72 22.55
CA SER A 1114 -9.41 10.04 21.90
C SER A 1114 -9.75 11.52 21.82
N ALA A 1115 -9.21 12.38 22.69
CA ALA A 1115 -9.63 13.78 22.74
C ALA A 1115 -9.04 14.60 21.58
N GLN A 1116 -9.89 15.32 20.87
CA GLN A 1116 -9.53 16.17 19.73
C GLN A 1116 -8.80 17.46 20.12
N PHE A 1117 -9.10 18.00 21.31
CA PHE A 1117 -8.47 19.21 21.83
C PHE A 1117 -7.96 18.95 23.24
N LEU A 1118 -6.69 19.28 23.46
CA LEU A 1118 -6.01 19.04 24.73
C LEU A 1118 -5.30 20.28 25.21
N MET A 1119 -5.28 20.46 26.53
CA MET A 1119 -4.38 21.35 27.24
C MET A 1119 -3.31 20.51 27.91
N VAL A 1120 -2.06 20.88 27.71
CA VAL A 1120 -0.91 20.26 28.35
C VAL A 1120 -0.22 21.31 29.21
N GLU A 1121 -0.02 20.96 30.46
CA GLU A 1121 0.73 21.75 31.43
C GLU A 1121 2.01 21.01 31.79
N GLY A 1122 3.10 21.78 31.86
CA GLY A 1122 4.39 21.27 32.28
C GLY A 1122 5.53 22.18 31.88
N MET A 1123 6.73 21.61 31.84
CA MET A 1123 7.97 22.34 31.69
C MET A 1123 8.38 22.46 30.22
N LEU A 1124 8.64 23.68 29.76
CA LEU A 1124 9.18 23.94 28.44
C LEU A 1124 10.64 23.46 28.35
N GLN A 1125 10.92 22.66 27.34
CA GLN A 1125 12.25 22.24 26.94
C GLN A 1125 12.56 22.88 25.59
N ASN A 1126 13.58 23.74 25.55
CA ASN A 1126 14.17 24.24 24.32
C ASN A 1126 15.62 23.76 24.25
N GLN A 1127 15.87 22.77 23.39
CA GLN A 1127 17.21 22.23 23.15
C GLN A 1127 17.56 22.44 21.68
N ASP A 1128 18.54 23.30 21.41
CA ASP A 1128 19.00 23.60 20.06
C ASP A 1128 17.88 24.03 19.10
N ASN A 1129 16.97 24.89 19.57
CA ASN A 1129 15.77 25.35 18.86
C ASN A 1129 14.69 24.27 18.63
N VAL A 1130 14.83 23.10 19.26
CA VAL A 1130 13.78 22.07 19.33
C VAL A 1130 12.95 22.33 20.58
N ILE A 1131 11.72 22.79 20.36
CA ILE A 1131 10.81 23.20 21.43
C ILE A 1131 9.80 22.10 21.71
N SER A 1132 9.71 21.66 22.96
CA SER A 1132 8.70 20.71 23.43
C SER A 1132 8.31 20.97 24.88
N VAL A 1133 7.11 20.58 25.28
CA VAL A 1133 6.65 20.65 26.67
C VAL A 1133 6.65 19.25 27.26
N LYS A 1134 7.41 19.03 28.34
CA LYS A 1134 7.31 17.81 29.12
C LYS A 1134 6.03 17.85 29.94
N ALA A 1135 5.08 17.00 29.60
CA ALA A 1135 3.76 17.00 30.21
C ALA A 1135 3.83 16.50 31.66
N GLU A 1136 3.31 17.30 32.58
CA GLU A 1136 3.04 16.93 33.97
C GLU A 1136 1.55 16.66 34.17
N ARG A 1137 0.69 17.40 33.45
CA ARG A 1137 -0.76 17.27 33.49
C ARG A 1137 -1.36 17.44 32.10
N VAL A 1138 -2.34 16.59 31.78
CA VAL A 1138 -3.11 16.65 30.53
C VAL A 1138 -4.58 16.82 30.88
N LEU A 1139 -5.24 17.79 30.25
CA LEU A 1139 -6.64 18.14 30.50
C LEU A 1139 -7.40 18.25 29.16
N PRO A 1140 -8.68 17.83 29.11
CA PRO A 1140 -9.51 18.05 27.92
C PRO A 1140 -9.79 19.55 27.73
N LEU A 1141 -9.85 19.99 26.47
CA LEU A 1141 -10.34 21.33 26.11
C LEU A 1141 -11.65 21.21 25.33
N ALA A 1142 -12.72 21.83 25.84
CA ALA A 1142 -13.96 21.99 25.09
C ALA A 1142 -13.89 23.29 24.29
N ILE A 1143 -13.48 23.18 23.02
CA ILE A 1143 -13.34 24.31 22.09
C ILE A 1143 -14.56 24.39 21.18
N THR A 1144 -14.79 23.35 20.38
CA THR A 1144 -15.84 23.30 19.36
C THR A 1144 -16.48 21.93 19.32
N ARG A 1145 -17.67 21.83 18.73
CA ARG A 1145 -18.29 20.54 18.37
C ARG A 1145 -17.83 20.01 17.01
N ALA A 1146 -16.95 20.73 16.31
CA ALA A 1146 -16.41 20.32 15.02
C ALA A 1146 -15.57 19.04 15.17
N GLU A 1147 -15.85 18.04 14.32
CA GLU A 1147 -15.09 16.80 14.30
C GLU A 1147 -13.77 17.01 13.56
N THR A 1148 -12.67 17.08 14.31
CA THR A 1148 -11.32 17.15 13.75
C THR A 1148 -10.65 15.77 13.73
N SER A 1149 -9.73 15.60 12.79
CA SER A 1149 -8.95 14.37 12.59
C SER A 1149 -7.49 14.59 12.96
N SER A 1150 -6.84 13.52 13.39
CA SER A 1150 -5.42 13.49 13.73
C SER A 1150 -4.72 12.32 13.05
N HIS A 1151 -3.41 12.42 12.93
CA HIS A 1151 -2.57 11.34 12.45
C HIS A 1151 -1.99 10.54 13.63
N ASP A 1152 -2.41 9.29 13.79
CA ASP A 1152 -2.10 8.46 14.97
C ASP A 1152 -1.20 7.26 14.60
N PHE A 1153 0.03 7.24 15.13
CA PHE A 1153 0.97 6.12 15.07
C PHE A 1153 1.12 5.48 16.45
N TYR A 1154 0.74 4.21 16.55
CA TYR A 1154 0.83 3.43 17.80
C TYR A 1154 1.97 2.41 17.79
#